data_AF-A0A8M8VD46-F1
#
_entry.id   AF-A0A8M8VD46-F1
#
_cell.length_a   1.000
_cell.length_b   1.000
_cell.length_c   1.000
_cell.angle_alpha   90.00
_cell.angle_beta   90.00
_cell.angle_gamma   90.00
#
_symmetry.space_group_name_H-M   'P 1'
#
loop_
_entity.id
_entity.type
_entity.pdbx_description
1 polymer ?
#
loop_
_entity_poly.entity_id
_entity_poly.type
_entity_poly.pdbx_seq_one_letter_code
_entity_poly.pdbx_strand_id
1 'polypeptide(L)'
;MSGFTEQTLSFFNASPGEYKCIFTSGATAALKLVGETFPWSSQSTFMYTMENHNSVLGIREYSLKEGAAAIAVDIDGRHGGKSAVKIIPHTVQRRGEIGCRKKEQTSDTYNLFAFPSECNFSGLRFDLGLVNVMKEDSYEMPGPTLSHSGRWMVLIDAAKGSATSPPDLSKYKADFVVVSFYKLFGYPTGIGALIARNGAAKLLKKTYFSGASGTVAASIADVDFYKRRDGIEEYFEDGTLAFVSIASLRHGFRILNALTMSAIYRHTMSLALYIRKALLNLRHVNGSRVCTLYGINDPELLCNEMGPTVSFNLKRPDGSWFGHREVEKLASLSNIQLRTGCFCNPGACAKHLGLSHSELLSNIEAGHVCWDDRDILNGKPTGSVRVSFGYMSTFEDARKLLKFIKSSFVSLPPQHSISDLLGEKPVPASTEGVERVTRTYFLKSITVYPIKSCAGFTVESWPLCSTGLLHDREWLLKSLSGEILTQKKVPEMGFITTLVDLKLGRLIVESLRCKEKLQIELTSGQCIAEREVMEIYSQRYEVQGYGSEVDTWFSTAVGRPCTLVRSYAFQNHMCSNKNRSMGPCRDLEARLNFVNEAQFLLISEESIADLNNRLRSKLHKGSNEQHIEVDPSRFRPNLVVSGGKPYAEDGWSRLKIGQTNFTSLGGCNRCQMINMAFTAGTVQRSNEPLATLASYRRLKGKIYFGVLLKMCDSIKQEAWLHAGQEIVAYAV
;
A
#
# COMPACT_ATOMS: atom_id res chain seq x y z
N MET A 1 20.21 -16.84 -29.20
CA MET A 1 19.42 -17.50 -28.14
C MET A 1 20.25 -18.49 -27.34
N SER A 2 20.89 -19.49 -27.98
CA SER A 2 21.77 -20.49 -27.33
C SER A 2 22.75 -19.94 -26.29
N GLY A 3 23.50 -18.87 -26.62
CA GLY A 3 24.46 -18.28 -25.68
C GLY A 3 23.85 -17.70 -24.39
N PHE A 4 22.59 -17.25 -24.41
CA PHE A 4 21.91 -16.75 -23.20
C PHE A 4 21.37 -17.90 -22.33
N THR A 5 20.93 -18.97 -22.97
CA THR A 5 20.56 -20.23 -22.31
C THR A 5 21.77 -20.81 -21.56
N GLU A 6 22.93 -20.91 -22.22
CA GLU A 6 24.18 -21.40 -21.62
C GLU A 6 24.64 -20.52 -20.45
N GLN A 7 24.58 -19.19 -20.62
CA GLN A 7 24.93 -18.26 -19.54
C GLN A 7 24.01 -18.42 -18.31
N THR A 8 22.71 -18.64 -18.55
CA THR A 8 21.74 -18.88 -17.48
C THR A 8 22.02 -20.21 -16.78
N LEU A 9 22.24 -21.30 -17.53
CA LEU A 9 22.55 -22.61 -16.97
C LEU A 9 23.86 -22.60 -16.16
N SER A 10 24.90 -21.92 -16.68
CA SER A 10 26.17 -21.75 -16.00
C SER A 10 26.02 -21.05 -14.64
N PHE A 11 25.13 -20.06 -14.53
CA PHE A 11 24.88 -19.37 -13.25
C PHE A 11 24.32 -20.30 -12.16
N PHE A 12 23.66 -21.40 -12.52
CA PHE A 12 23.14 -22.41 -11.60
C PHE A 12 23.99 -23.69 -11.57
N ASN A 13 25.20 -23.68 -12.15
CA ASN A 13 26.04 -24.87 -12.33
C ASN A 13 25.30 -26.05 -12.99
N ALA A 14 24.37 -25.76 -13.89
CA ALA A 14 23.64 -26.77 -14.65
C ALA A 14 24.35 -27.10 -15.96
N SER A 15 24.57 -28.40 -16.21
CA SER A 15 25.12 -28.86 -17.49
C SER A 15 24.06 -28.75 -18.60
N PRO A 16 24.38 -28.14 -19.76
CA PRO A 16 23.49 -28.11 -20.93
C PRO A 16 23.11 -29.51 -21.47
N GLY A 17 23.91 -30.54 -21.15
CA GLY A 17 23.59 -31.92 -21.49
C GLY A 17 22.55 -32.58 -20.57
N GLU A 18 22.34 -32.03 -19.37
CA GLU A 18 21.39 -32.56 -18.37
C GLU A 18 20.16 -31.66 -18.20
N TYR A 19 20.28 -30.36 -18.48
CA TYR A 19 19.24 -29.35 -18.26
C TYR A 19 19.03 -28.46 -19.48
N LYS A 20 17.78 -28.02 -19.65
CA LYS A 20 17.40 -26.93 -20.57
C LYS A 20 16.90 -25.73 -19.81
N CYS A 21 17.12 -24.54 -20.38
CA CYS A 21 16.54 -23.29 -19.89
C CYS A 21 15.49 -22.81 -20.90
N ILE A 22 14.25 -22.69 -20.42
CA ILE A 22 13.07 -22.25 -21.16
C ILE A 22 12.73 -20.84 -20.69
N PHE A 23 12.80 -19.85 -21.58
CA PHE A 23 12.45 -18.48 -21.23
C PHE A 23 10.94 -18.30 -21.10
N THR A 24 10.52 -17.52 -20.11
CA THR A 24 9.10 -17.25 -19.83
C THR A 24 8.90 -15.76 -19.52
N SER A 25 7.66 -15.28 -19.51
CA SER A 25 7.32 -13.90 -19.14
C SER A 25 7.55 -13.57 -17.65
N GLY A 26 8.08 -14.50 -16.87
CA GLY A 26 8.43 -14.32 -15.46
C GLY A 26 8.35 -15.63 -14.68
N ALA A 27 8.80 -15.62 -13.42
CA ALA A 27 8.74 -16.78 -12.54
C ALA A 27 7.33 -17.36 -12.39
N THR A 28 6.30 -16.50 -12.34
CA THR A 28 4.89 -16.94 -12.29
C THR A 28 4.51 -17.75 -13.53
N ALA A 29 4.98 -17.35 -14.72
CA ALA A 29 4.69 -18.06 -15.95
C ALA A 29 5.42 -19.42 -15.99
N ALA A 30 6.66 -19.50 -15.50
CA ALA A 30 7.38 -20.75 -15.34
C ALA A 30 6.68 -21.72 -14.35
N LEU A 31 6.22 -21.21 -13.20
CA LEU A 31 5.44 -22.02 -12.24
C LEU A 31 4.12 -22.52 -12.84
N LYS A 32 3.40 -21.62 -13.53
CA LYS A 32 2.17 -21.98 -14.24
C LYS A 32 2.44 -23.06 -15.27
N LEU A 33 3.51 -22.92 -16.06
CA LEU A 33 3.87 -23.89 -17.09
C LEU A 33 4.08 -25.29 -16.51
N VAL A 34 4.82 -25.41 -15.41
CA VAL A 34 4.98 -26.71 -14.73
C VAL A 34 3.62 -27.23 -14.28
N GLY A 35 2.83 -26.44 -13.54
CA GLY A 35 1.54 -26.90 -13.02
C GLY A 35 0.55 -27.31 -14.11
N GLU A 36 0.48 -26.57 -15.21
CA GLU A 36 -0.40 -26.81 -16.35
C GLU A 36 -0.04 -28.08 -17.13
N THR A 37 1.24 -28.39 -17.24
CA THR A 37 1.74 -29.45 -18.13
C THR A 37 2.20 -30.69 -17.38
N PHE A 38 2.26 -30.66 -16.05
CA PHE A 38 2.63 -31.82 -15.25
C PHE A 38 1.63 -32.98 -15.47
N PRO A 39 2.09 -34.24 -15.54
CA PRO A 39 1.24 -35.40 -15.84
C PRO A 39 0.44 -35.84 -14.60
N TRP A 40 -0.45 -34.97 -14.13
CA TRP A 40 -1.31 -35.25 -12.99
C TRP A 40 -2.22 -36.46 -13.22
N SER A 41 -2.46 -37.22 -12.15
CA SER A 41 -3.42 -38.31 -12.06
C SER A 41 -4.13 -38.27 -10.71
N SER A 42 -5.22 -39.03 -10.56
CA SER A 42 -5.93 -39.18 -9.28
C SER A 42 -5.08 -39.82 -8.17
N GLN A 43 -3.96 -40.46 -8.53
CA GLN A 43 -2.96 -41.02 -7.62
C GLN A 43 -1.81 -40.06 -7.32
N SER A 44 -1.70 -38.95 -8.03
CA SER A 44 -0.64 -37.95 -7.82
C SER A 44 -0.86 -37.15 -6.53
N THR A 45 0.23 -36.64 -5.98
CA THR A 45 0.26 -35.72 -4.85
C THR A 45 1.07 -34.48 -5.18
N PHE A 46 0.47 -33.31 -4.96
CA PHE A 46 1.16 -32.02 -4.97
C PHE A 46 1.42 -31.56 -3.53
N MET A 47 2.69 -31.50 -3.14
CA MET A 47 3.13 -31.06 -1.82
C MET A 47 3.89 -29.74 -1.94
N TYR A 48 3.60 -28.78 -1.07
CA TYR A 48 4.29 -27.49 -1.07
C TYR A 48 4.44 -26.91 0.34
N THR A 49 5.50 -26.16 0.58
CA THR A 49 5.75 -25.54 1.89
C THR A 49 4.85 -24.32 2.12
N MET A 50 4.55 -24.02 3.39
CA MET A 50 3.79 -22.82 3.79
C MET A 50 4.47 -21.51 3.34
N GLU A 51 5.76 -21.55 3.11
CA GLU A 51 6.62 -20.42 2.73
C GLU A 51 6.65 -20.15 1.22
N ASN A 52 6.00 -20.97 0.40
CA ASN A 52 5.98 -20.74 -1.04
C ASN A 52 5.24 -19.44 -1.43
N HIS A 53 5.63 -18.91 -2.58
CA HIS A 53 4.93 -17.80 -3.22
C HIS A 53 3.51 -18.22 -3.67
N ASN A 54 2.56 -17.30 -3.67
CA ASN A 54 1.16 -17.55 -4.05
C ASN A 54 1.02 -18.20 -5.45
N SER A 55 1.96 -17.96 -6.36
CA SER A 55 1.98 -18.58 -7.68
C SER A 55 2.22 -20.11 -7.64
N VAL A 56 2.91 -20.62 -6.62
CA VAL A 56 3.05 -22.07 -6.39
C VAL A 56 1.72 -22.64 -5.90
N LEU A 57 1.01 -21.92 -5.02
CA LEU A 57 -0.34 -22.31 -4.59
C LEU A 57 -1.30 -22.40 -5.79
N GLY A 58 -1.09 -21.60 -6.84
CA GLY A 58 -1.85 -21.71 -8.09
C GLY A 58 -1.71 -23.06 -8.80
N ILE A 59 -0.61 -23.79 -8.61
CA ILE A 59 -0.42 -25.16 -9.18
C ILE A 59 -1.47 -26.13 -8.63
N ARG A 60 -1.93 -25.90 -7.39
CA ARG A 60 -3.00 -26.67 -6.74
C ARG A 60 -4.27 -26.76 -7.60
N GLU A 61 -4.59 -25.71 -8.36
CA GLU A 61 -5.79 -25.71 -9.20
C GLU A 61 -5.71 -26.76 -10.32
N TYR A 62 -4.52 -26.94 -10.91
CA TYR A 62 -4.29 -27.96 -11.92
C TYR A 62 -4.28 -29.37 -11.33
N SER A 63 -3.60 -29.55 -10.18
CA SER A 63 -3.54 -30.86 -9.53
C SER A 63 -4.93 -31.33 -9.07
N LEU A 64 -5.69 -30.47 -8.38
CA LEU A 64 -7.03 -30.81 -7.89
C LEU A 64 -8.03 -31.06 -9.01
N LYS A 65 -7.89 -30.37 -10.16
CA LYS A 65 -8.76 -30.57 -11.33
C LYS A 65 -8.65 -31.99 -11.90
N GLU A 66 -7.44 -32.57 -11.88
CA GLU A 66 -7.18 -33.93 -12.36
C GLU A 66 -7.34 -35.00 -11.25
N GLY A 67 -7.92 -34.63 -10.11
CA GLY A 67 -8.21 -35.53 -8.98
C GLY A 67 -7.04 -35.83 -8.05
N ALA A 68 -5.87 -35.20 -8.25
CA ALA A 68 -4.70 -35.35 -7.39
C ALA A 68 -4.93 -34.75 -5.99
N ALA A 69 -4.20 -35.24 -4.99
CA ALA A 69 -4.18 -34.63 -3.66
C ALA A 69 -3.29 -33.39 -3.64
N ALA A 70 -3.66 -32.36 -2.88
CA ALA A 70 -2.79 -31.20 -2.62
C ALA A 70 -2.62 -30.93 -1.13
N ILE A 71 -1.38 -30.69 -0.68
CA ILE A 71 -1.03 -30.65 0.74
C ILE A 71 -0.01 -29.56 0.99
N ALA A 72 -0.33 -28.65 1.90
CA ALA A 72 0.66 -27.70 2.44
C ALA A 72 1.41 -28.36 3.60
N VAL A 73 2.71 -28.10 3.74
CA VAL A 73 3.55 -28.70 4.77
C VAL A 73 4.43 -27.67 5.48
N ASP A 74 4.75 -27.95 6.74
CA ASP A 74 5.89 -27.36 7.43
C ASP A 74 7.07 -28.33 7.40
N ILE A 75 8.29 -27.80 7.29
CA ILE A 75 9.52 -28.58 7.38
C ILE A 75 10.14 -28.34 8.76
N ASP A 76 10.32 -29.41 9.52
CA ASP A 76 10.96 -29.42 10.83
C ASP A 76 12.20 -30.33 10.77
N GLY A 77 13.37 -29.80 11.08
CA GLY A 77 14.64 -30.45 10.79
C GLY A 77 15.69 -29.41 10.47
N ARG A 78 16.28 -28.85 11.53
CA ARG A 78 17.37 -27.89 11.40
C ARG A 78 18.68 -28.61 11.17
N HIS A 79 19.50 -28.03 10.32
CA HIS A 79 20.80 -28.56 9.92
C HIS A 79 21.74 -28.81 11.10
N GLY A 80 22.38 -29.99 11.12
CA GLY A 80 23.55 -30.24 11.98
C GLY A 80 23.57 -31.55 12.76
N GLY A 81 22.51 -32.36 12.73
CA GLY A 81 22.47 -33.68 13.38
C GLY A 81 21.92 -34.74 12.44
N LYS A 82 22.36 -36.01 12.63
CA LYS A 82 21.94 -37.21 11.87
C LYS A 82 20.44 -37.58 11.97
N SER A 83 19.57 -36.65 12.38
CA SER A 83 18.13 -36.89 12.50
C SER A 83 17.45 -36.71 11.15
N ALA A 84 16.49 -37.58 10.83
CA ALA A 84 15.70 -37.48 9.60
C ALA A 84 14.92 -36.16 9.54
N VAL A 85 14.77 -35.60 8.34
CA VAL A 85 13.95 -34.40 8.11
C VAL A 85 12.49 -34.76 8.36
N LYS A 86 11.79 -33.99 9.19
CA LYS A 86 10.39 -34.19 9.51
C LYS A 86 9.53 -33.24 8.69
N ILE A 87 8.56 -33.78 7.96
CA ILE A 87 7.60 -33.01 7.19
C ILE A 87 6.26 -33.11 7.91
N ILE A 88 5.69 -31.96 8.29
CA ILE A 88 4.47 -31.89 9.07
C ILE A 88 3.33 -31.48 8.13
N PRO A 89 2.40 -32.39 7.80
CA PRO A 89 1.33 -32.11 6.85
C PRO A 89 0.21 -31.29 7.49
N HIS A 90 -0.30 -30.30 6.73
CA HIS A 90 -1.58 -29.66 6.97
C HIS A 90 -2.72 -30.43 6.30
N THR A 91 -3.94 -29.88 6.33
CA THR A 91 -5.13 -30.48 5.74
C THR A 91 -4.94 -30.87 4.28
N VAL A 92 -5.15 -32.16 3.99
CA VAL A 92 -5.15 -32.71 2.63
C VAL A 92 -6.38 -32.21 1.88
N GLN A 93 -6.16 -31.66 0.69
CA GLN A 93 -7.22 -31.14 -0.18
C GLN A 93 -7.43 -32.08 -1.36
N ARG A 94 -8.70 -32.42 -1.63
CA ARG A 94 -9.17 -33.13 -2.83
C ARG A 94 -10.51 -32.52 -3.28
N ARG A 95 -10.74 -32.37 -4.58
CA ARG A 95 -12.07 -32.06 -5.13
C ARG A 95 -12.77 -33.37 -5.46
N GLY A 96 -14.05 -33.50 -5.09
CA GLY A 96 -14.84 -34.71 -5.33
C GLY A 96 -14.87 -35.08 -6.81
N GLU A 97 -14.96 -36.38 -7.11
CA GLU A 97 -14.90 -36.95 -8.46
C GLU A 97 -16.06 -36.48 -9.35
N ILE A 98 -15.95 -35.31 -9.98
CA ILE A 98 -16.85 -34.90 -11.05
C ILE A 98 -16.25 -35.39 -12.37
N GLY A 99 -16.62 -36.61 -12.74
CA GLY A 99 -16.46 -37.13 -14.11
C GLY A 99 -15.04 -37.53 -14.51
N CYS A 100 -14.39 -38.40 -13.75
CA CYS A 100 -13.15 -39.02 -14.21
C CYS A 100 -13.50 -40.00 -15.35
N ARG A 101 -13.36 -39.56 -16.61
CA ARG A 101 -13.22 -40.51 -17.74
C ARG A 101 -12.07 -41.45 -17.35
N LYS A 102 -12.34 -42.76 -17.29
CA LYS A 102 -11.31 -43.80 -17.16
C LYS A 102 -10.34 -43.66 -18.34
N LYS A 103 -9.33 -42.79 -18.22
CA LYS A 103 -8.19 -42.79 -19.12
C LYS A 103 -7.37 -44.02 -18.77
N GLU A 104 -6.96 -44.75 -19.80
CA GLU A 104 -6.12 -45.94 -19.70
C GLU A 104 -4.94 -45.69 -18.75
N GLN A 105 -4.73 -46.64 -17.84
CA GLN A 105 -3.60 -46.68 -16.92
C GLN A 105 -2.30 -46.60 -17.75
N THR A 106 -1.59 -45.49 -17.64
CA THR A 106 -0.17 -45.45 -18.02
C THR A 106 0.67 -45.78 -16.79
N SER A 107 1.80 -46.44 -17.02
CA SER A 107 2.50 -47.30 -16.05
C SER A 107 3.25 -46.60 -14.91
N ASP A 108 3.27 -45.26 -14.82
CA ASP A 108 4.02 -44.53 -13.77
C ASP A 108 3.25 -43.31 -13.23
N THR A 109 3.11 -43.22 -11.91
CA THR A 109 2.55 -42.05 -11.21
C THR A 109 3.67 -41.10 -10.76
N TYR A 110 3.46 -39.79 -10.90
CA TYR A 110 4.43 -38.76 -10.50
C TYR A 110 3.84 -37.81 -9.46
N ASN A 111 4.64 -37.48 -8.45
CA ASN A 111 4.32 -36.50 -7.41
C ASN A 111 5.18 -35.25 -7.60
N LEU A 112 4.70 -34.09 -7.16
CA LEU A 112 5.44 -32.83 -7.25
C LEU A 112 5.60 -32.21 -5.86
N PHE A 113 6.84 -32.01 -5.43
CA PHE A 113 7.18 -31.25 -4.24
C PHE A 113 7.75 -29.88 -4.62
N ALA A 114 7.19 -28.81 -4.07
CA ALA A 114 7.65 -27.45 -4.32
C ALA A 114 8.07 -26.73 -3.03
N PHE A 115 9.22 -26.08 -3.03
CA PHE A 115 9.69 -25.26 -1.91
C PHE A 115 10.48 -24.04 -2.41
N PRO A 116 10.50 -22.92 -1.67
CA PRO A 116 11.28 -21.76 -2.06
C PRO A 116 12.73 -21.91 -1.61
N SER A 117 13.68 -21.49 -2.45
CA SER A 117 15.07 -21.29 -2.02
C SER A 117 15.19 -20.26 -0.90
N GLU A 118 14.34 -19.23 -0.92
CA GLU A 118 14.24 -18.19 0.12
C GLU A 118 12.80 -17.66 0.22
N CYS A 119 12.24 -17.65 1.43
CA CYS A 119 10.90 -17.14 1.71
C CYS A 119 10.82 -15.62 1.48
N ASN A 120 9.83 -15.13 0.71
CA ASN A 120 9.63 -13.68 0.51
C ASN A 120 9.16 -12.94 1.76
N PHE A 121 8.58 -13.66 2.73
CA PHE A 121 8.09 -13.11 3.99
C PHE A 121 9.19 -13.01 5.04
N SER A 122 9.68 -14.13 5.56
CA SER A 122 10.63 -14.14 6.66
C SER A 122 12.08 -13.94 6.21
N GLY A 123 12.39 -14.25 4.96
CA GLY A 123 13.78 -14.37 4.51
C GLY A 123 14.44 -15.69 4.88
N LEU A 124 13.70 -16.65 5.46
CA LEU A 124 14.22 -18.00 5.73
C LEU A 124 14.67 -18.67 4.43
N ARG A 125 15.84 -19.29 4.44
CA ARG A 125 16.36 -20.13 3.36
C ARG A 125 16.15 -21.60 3.69
N PHE A 126 15.73 -22.36 2.70
CA PHE A 126 15.54 -23.79 2.84
C PHE A 126 16.80 -24.53 2.43
N ASP A 127 17.04 -25.67 3.09
CA ASP A 127 18.04 -26.61 2.65
C ASP A 127 17.74 -27.09 1.23
N LEU A 128 18.71 -26.97 0.33
CA LEU A 128 18.60 -27.56 -1.00
C LEU A 128 18.74 -29.09 -0.97
N GLY A 129 19.29 -29.65 0.11
CA GLY A 129 19.29 -31.08 0.43
C GLY A 129 17.90 -31.71 0.46
N LEU A 130 16.84 -30.92 0.64
CA LEU A 130 15.45 -31.37 0.48
C LEU A 130 15.18 -32.01 -0.89
N VAL A 131 15.94 -31.64 -1.93
CA VAL A 131 15.86 -32.30 -3.24
C VAL A 131 16.18 -33.78 -3.13
N ASN A 132 17.24 -34.14 -2.40
CA ASN A 132 17.66 -35.52 -2.23
C ASN A 132 16.73 -36.25 -1.26
N VAL A 133 16.38 -35.59 -0.14
CA VAL A 133 15.45 -36.14 0.87
C VAL A 133 14.13 -36.57 0.25
N MET A 134 13.54 -35.74 -0.61
CA MET A 134 12.28 -36.08 -1.27
C MET A 134 12.42 -37.14 -2.36
N LYS A 135 13.56 -37.19 -3.05
CA LYS A 135 13.80 -38.18 -4.12
C LYS A 135 14.17 -39.57 -3.58
N GLU A 136 14.73 -39.61 -2.37
CA GLU A 136 15.14 -40.82 -1.65
C GLU A 136 14.06 -41.29 -0.66
N ASP A 137 12.97 -40.54 -0.50
CA ASP A 137 11.92 -40.78 0.50
C ASP A 137 12.46 -40.94 1.93
N SER A 138 13.51 -40.18 2.27
CA SER A 138 14.24 -40.28 3.55
C SER A 138 13.72 -39.34 4.66
N TYR A 139 12.47 -38.91 4.54
CA TYR A 139 11.79 -38.02 5.51
C TYR A 139 10.83 -38.77 6.43
N GLU A 140 10.51 -38.17 7.57
CA GLU A 140 9.47 -38.62 8.49
C GLU A 140 8.20 -37.78 8.33
N MET A 141 7.04 -38.42 8.14
CA MET A 141 5.73 -37.75 8.06
C MET A 141 4.77 -38.35 9.11
N PRO A 142 4.46 -37.62 10.19
CA PRO A 142 3.44 -38.05 11.15
C PRO A 142 2.03 -37.80 10.58
N GLY A 143 1.19 -38.85 10.52
CA GLY A 143 -0.22 -38.73 10.12
C GLY A 143 -0.68 -39.83 9.15
N PRO A 144 -1.92 -39.73 8.61
CA PRO A 144 -2.42 -40.72 7.66
C PRO A 144 -1.54 -40.74 6.41
N THR A 145 -0.91 -41.89 6.18
CA THR A 145 -0.10 -42.17 4.99
C THR A 145 -0.96 -42.02 3.75
N LEU A 146 -0.73 -40.98 2.94
CA LEU A 146 -1.13 -41.06 1.55
C LEU A 146 -0.40 -42.24 0.91
N SER A 147 -1.05 -42.93 -0.03
CA SER A 147 -0.38 -43.93 -0.84
C SER A 147 0.71 -43.24 -1.67
N HIS A 148 1.98 -43.38 -1.28
CA HIS A 148 3.14 -42.76 -1.95
C HIS A 148 3.58 -43.56 -3.18
N SER A 149 2.65 -44.18 -3.92
CA SER A 149 2.98 -45.08 -5.04
C SER A 149 3.52 -44.37 -6.29
N GLY A 150 3.99 -43.13 -6.17
CA GLY A 150 4.45 -42.30 -7.28
C GLY A 150 5.80 -41.66 -7.02
N ARG A 151 6.57 -41.43 -8.09
CA ARG A 151 7.92 -40.88 -8.02
C ARG A 151 7.90 -39.37 -7.76
N TRP A 152 8.65 -38.90 -6.77
CA TRP A 152 8.78 -37.47 -6.50
C TRP A 152 9.62 -36.73 -7.53
N MET A 153 9.04 -35.67 -8.07
CA MET A 153 9.70 -34.60 -8.81
C MET A 153 9.80 -33.38 -7.89
N VAL A 154 10.91 -32.65 -7.97
CA VAL A 154 11.18 -31.50 -7.08
C VAL A 154 11.29 -30.20 -7.86
N LEU A 155 10.51 -29.20 -7.44
CA LEU A 155 10.53 -27.84 -7.93
C LEU A 155 11.10 -26.88 -6.88
N ILE A 156 12.15 -26.15 -7.26
CA ILE A 156 12.69 -25.06 -6.46
C ILE A 156 12.17 -23.72 -7.01
N ASP A 157 11.42 -22.98 -6.19
CA ASP A 157 11.17 -21.57 -6.45
C ASP A 157 12.43 -20.77 -6.08
N ALA A 158 13.29 -20.59 -7.09
CA ALA A 158 14.55 -19.86 -6.97
C ALA A 158 14.41 -18.36 -7.29
N ALA A 159 13.18 -17.86 -7.48
CA ALA A 159 12.96 -16.50 -7.96
C ALA A 159 13.57 -15.44 -7.05
N LYS A 160 13.57 -15.66 -5.72
CA LYS A 160 14.15 -14.74 -4.73
C LYS A 160 15.59 -15.12 -4.35
N GLY A 161 15.81 -16.36 -3.92
CA GLY A 161 17.09 -16.79 -3.34
C GLY A 161 18.27 -16.65 -4.31
N SER A 162 18.02 -16.77 -5.62
CA SER A 162 19.07 -16.66 -6.65
C SER A 162 19.84 -15.34 -6.63
N ALA A 163 19.23 -14.26 -6.13
CA ALA A 163 19.90 -12.96 -6.04
C ALA A 163 21.07 -12.93 -5.04
N THR A 164 21.17 -13.93 -4.15
CA THR A 164 22.23 -13.99 -3.14
C THR A 164 22.82 -15.38 -2.93
N SER A 165 22.10 -16.44 -3.28
CA SER A 165 22.53 -17.83 -3.13
C SER A 165 21.81 -18.70 -4.16
N PRO A 166 22.27 -18.72 -5.43
CA PRO A 166 21.64 -19.54 -6.48
C PRO A 166 21.81 -21.03 -6.18
N PRO A 167 20.79 -21.87 -6.47
CA PRO A 167 20.93 -23.32 -6.38
C PRO A 167 22.07 -23.86 -7.25
N ASP A 168 22.84 -24.78 -6.69
CA ASP A 168 23.92 -25.49 -7.37
C ASP A 168 23.39 -26.83 -7.91
N LEU A 169 22.98 -26.83 -9.18
CA LEU A 169 22.35 -27.99 -9.83
C LEU A 169 23.31 -29.14 -10.14
N SER A 170 24.62 -28.92 -9.97
CA SER A 170 25.62 -30.00 -9.97
C SER A 170 25.55 -30.86 -8.70
N LYS A 171 25.13 -30.25 -7.58
CA LYS A 171 25.00 -30.91 -6.26
C LYS A 171 23.58 -31.38 -5.97
N TYR A 172 22.60 -30.51 -6.21
CA TYR A 172 21.19 -30.78 -5.90
C TYR A 172 20.40 -30.87 -7.20
N LYS A 173 20.20 -32.10 -7.69
CA LYS A 173 19.63 -32.35 -9.01
C LYS A 173 18.11 -32.19 -9.04
N ALA A 174 17.62 -30.97 -8.83
CA ALA A 174 16.20 -30.65 -8.89
C ALA A 174 15.64 -30.86 -10.31
N ASP A 175 14.35 -31.19 -10.41
CA ASP A 175 13.73 -31.44 -11.71
C ASP A 175 13.33 -30.12 -12.40
N PHE A 176 12.91 -29.15 -11.60
CA PHE A 176 12.49 -27.83 -12.04
C PHE A 176 13.07 -26.74 -11.14
N VAL A 177 13.64 -25.68 -11.73
CA VAL A 177 14.07 -24.47 -11.01
C VAL A 177 13.50 -23.25 -11.70
N VAL A 178 12.82 -22.41 -10.93
CA VAL A 178 12.18 -21.20 -11.44
C VAL A 178 13.01 -19.97 -11.12
N VAL A 179 13.23 -19.12 -12.12
CA VAL A 179 14.12 -17.94 -12.02
C VAL A 179 13.37 -16.65 -12.38
N SER A 180 13.75 -15.56 -11.71
CA SER A 180 13.25 -14.21 -12.00
C SER A 180 14.42 -13.24 -12.20
N PHE A 181 14.65 -12.81 -13.43
CA PHE A 181 15.81 -11.98 -13.77
C PHE A 181 15.73 -10.55 -13.23
N TYR A 182 14.54 -9.93 -13.19
CA TYR A 182 14.41 -8.60 -12.59
C TYR A 182 14.73 -8.60 -11.08
N LYS A 183 14.56 -9.73 -10.37
CA LYS A 183 14.96 -9.86 -8.97
C LYS A 183 16.48 -10.00 -8.80
N LEU A 184 17.17 -10.49 -9.84
CA LEU A 184 18.63 -10.59 -9.89
C LEU A 184 19.28 -9.25 -10.25
N PHE A 185 18.75 -8.52 -11.22
CA PHE A 185 19.41 -7.37 -11.84
C PHE A 185 18.65 -6.04 -11.75
N GLY A 186 17.37 -6.04 -11.39
CA GLY A 186 16.45 -4.88 -11.47
C GLY A 186 15.79 -4.68 -12.84
N TYR A 187 16.44 -5.10 -13.92
CA TYR A 187 15.96 -5.00 -15.31
C TYR A 187 16.42 -6.23 -16.14
N PRO A 188 15.66 -6.70 -17.13
CA PRO A 188 14.33 -6.23 -17.55
C PRO A 188 13.21 -6.86 -16.73
N THR A 189 12.12 -6.12 -16.58
CA THR A 189 10.86 -6.66 -16.04
C THR A 189 10.15 -7.53 -17.07
N GLY A 190 9.37 -8.51 -16.61
CA GLY A 190 8.58 -9.37 -17.51
C GLY A 190 9.38 -10.49 -18.18
N ILE A 191 10.51 -10.90 -17.59
CA ILE A 191 11.24 -12.09 -18.02
C ILE A 191 11.68 -12.96 -16.85
N GLY A 192 11.55 -14.27 -17.05
CA GLY A 192 11.98 -15.32 -16.15
C GLY A 192 12.40 -16.56 -16.93
N ALA A 193 12.73 -17.63 -16.23
CA ALA A 193 13.07 -18.89 -16.86
C ALA A 193 12.60 -20.08 -16.02
N LEU A 194 12.31 -21.18 -16.71
CA LEU A 194 12.23 -22.52 -16.15
C LEU A 194 13.49 -23.27 -16.57
N ILE A 195 14.32 -23.63 -15.60
CA ILE A 195 15.41 -24.57 -15.81
C ILE A 195 14.85 -25.96 -15.50
N ALA A 196 14.80 -26.83 -16.50
CA ALA A 196 14.20 -28.15 -16.39
C ALA A 196 15.22 -29.22 -16.73
N ARG A 197 15.28 -30.27 -15.91
CA ARG A 197 16.09 -31.46 -16.22
C ARG A 197 15.50 -32.18 -17.42
N ASN A 198 16.33 -32.65 -18.35
CA ASN A 198 15.89 -33.20 -19.64
C ASN A 198 14.86 -34.33 -19.49
N GLY A 199 15.05 -35.23 -18.51
CA GLY A 199 14.09 -36.30 -18.23
C GLY A 199 12.74 -35.78 -17.73
N ALA A 200 12.75 -34.79 -16.83
CA ALA A 200 11.53 -34.20 -16.28
C ALA A 200 10.78 -33.33 -17.30
N ALA A 201 11.51 -32.57 -18.13
CA ALA A 201 10.93 -31.77 -19.19
C ALA A 201 10.15 -32.61 -20.22
N LYS A 202 10.62 -33.83 -20.51
CA LYS A 202 9.92 -34.78 -21.40
C LYS A 202 8.63 -35.36 -20.81
N LEU A 203 8.46 -35.30 -19.49
CA LEU A 203 7.23 -35.74 -18.82
C LEU A 203 6.12 -34.69 -18.90
N LEU A 204 6.48 -33.42 -19.09
CA LEU A 204 5.53 -32.32 -19.19
C LEU A 204 4.76 -32.41 -20.53
N LYS A 205 3.43 -32.54 -20.44
CA LYS A 205 2.50 -32.70 -21.56
C LYS A 205 1.75 -31.39 -21.81
N LYS A 206 2.28 -30.56 -22.71
CA LYS A 206 1.61 -29.33 -23.13
C LYS A 206 0.49 -29.64 -24.12
N THR A 207 -0.72 -29.11 -23.92
CA THR A 207 -1.84 -29.32 -24.85
C THR A 207 -1.89 -28.24 -25.93
N TYR A 208 -1.63 -26.99 -25.54
CA TYR A 208 -1.61 -25.82 -26.42
C TYR A 208 -0.37 -25.79 -27.34
N PHE A 209 -0.56 -25.28 -28.57
CA PHE A 209 0.52 -24.96 -29.51
C PHE A 209 0.27 -23.60 -30.17
N SER A 210 1.35 -22.92 -30.58
CA SER A 210 1.35 -21.60 -31.21
C SER A 210 2.19 -21.57 -32.50
N GLY A 211 1.68 -20.92 -33.55
CA GLY A 211 2.33 -20.87 -34.87
C GLY A 211 3.53 -19.91 -34.95
N ALA A 212 3.54 -18.83 -34.16
CA ALA A 212 4.55 -17.76 -34.27
C ALA A 212 5.93 -18.06 -33.64
N SER A 213 6.12 -19.27 -33.06
CA SER A 213 7.32 -19.62 -32.28
C SER A 213 8.01 -20.93 -32.64
N GLY A 214 7.41 -21.72 -33.54
CA GLY A 214 7.96 -23.05 -33.81
C GLY A 214 7.66 -24.10 -32.74
N THR A 215 6.63 -23.94 -31.91
CA THR A 215 6.11 -25.08 -31.11
C THR A 215 5.60 -26.20 -32.03
N VAL A 216 5.11 -25.84 -33.22
CA VAL A 216 4.74 -26.74 -34.32
C VAL A 216 5.57 -26.49 -35.56
N ALA A 217 5.97 -27.57 -36.21
CA ALA A 217 6.63 -27.59 -37.52
C ALA A 217 5.61 -27.54 -38.67
N ALA A 218 4.41 -28.09 -38.46
CA ALA A 218 3.31 -28.04 -39.42
C ALA A 218 1.97 -28.18 -38.69
N SER A 219 0.92 -27.56 -39.23
CA SER A 219 -0.47 -27.76 -38.83
C SER A 219 -1.36 -27.61 -40.06
N ILE A 220 -2.45 -28.38 -40.11
CA ILE A 220 -3.45 -28.26 -41.17
C ILE A 220 -4.69 -27.59 -40.55
N ALA A 221 -5.31 -26.66 -41.27
CA ALA A 221 -6.37 -25.80 -40.71
C ALA A 221 -7.73 -26.51 -40.60
N ASP A 222 -8.03 -27.39 -41.55
CA ASP A 222 -9.31 -28.10 -41.71
C ASP A 222 -9.24 -29.58 -41.30
N VAL A 223 -8.09 -30.02 -40.79
CA VAL A 223 -7.86 -31.38 -40.27
C VAL A 223 -7.21 -31.28 -38.90
N ASP A 224 -7.61 -32.15 -37.98
CA ASP A 224 -6.97 -32.28 -36.66
C ASP A 224 -5.57 -32.92 -36.78
N PHE A 225 -4.65 -32.15 -37.37
CA PHE A 225 -3.27 -32.53 -37.59
C PHE A 225 -2.33 -31.38 -37.23
N TYR A 226 -1.35 -31.70 -36.39
CA TYR A 226 -0.19 -30.86 -36.16
C TYR A 226 1.04 -31.75 -35.89
N LYS A 227 2.21 -31.28 -36.30
CA LYS A 227 3.51 -31.87 -35.98
C LYS A 227 4.28 -30.91 -35.09
N ARG A 228 4.69 -31.35 -33.90
CA ARG A 228 5.52 -30.55 -32.98
C ARG A 228 6.99 -30.61 -33.36
N ARG A 229 7.75 -29.60 -32.92
CA ARG A 229 9.22 -29.68 -32.95
C ARG A 229 9.73 -30.56 -31.81
N ASP A 230 10.90 -31.16 -32.02
CA ASP A 230 11.49 -32.15 -31.11
C ASP A 230 12.30 -31.52 -29.96
N GLY A 231 12.71 -30.26 -30.10
CA GLY A 231 13.47 -29.52 -29.08
C GLY A 231 12.63 -29.19 -27.85
N ILE A 232 13.18 -29.42 -26.65
CA ILE A 232 12.51 -29.08 -25.37
C ILE A 232 12.23 -27.58 -25.30
N GLU A 233 13.21 -26.74 -25.62
CA GLU A 233 13.06 -25.28 -25.59
C GLU A 233 11.93 -24.82 -26.53
N GLU A 234 11.99 -25.27 -27.79
CA GLU A 234 11.00 -24.93 -28.83
C GLU A 234 9.59 -25.41 -28.50
N TYR A 235 9.47 -26.53 -27.78
CA TYR A 235 8.18 -27.09 -27.36
C TYR A 235 7.46 -26.19 -26.34
N PHE A 236 8.20 -25.50 -25.47
CA PHE A 236 7.63 -24.73 -24.36
C PHE A 236 7.59 -23.23 -24.58
N GLU A 237 8.48 -22.66 -25.39
CA GLU A 237 8.56 -21.24 -25.67
C GLU A 237 7.45 -20.80 -26.64
N ASP A 238 6.38 -20.17 -26.13
CA ASP A 238 5.25 -19.68 -26.95
C ASP A 238 5.50 -18.31 -27.57
N GLY A 239 5.01 -18.14 -28.80
CA GLY A 239 5.16 -16.91 -29.58
C GLY A 239 6.61 -16.44 -29.79
N THR A 240 6.78 -15.29 -30.41
CA THR A 240 8.11 -14.67 -30.51
C THR A 240 8.60 -14.30 -29.11
N LEU A 241 9.71 -14.92 -28.68
CA LEU A 241 10.36 -14.57 -27.42
C LEU A 241 10.75 -13.10 -27.38
N ALA A 242 10.81 -12.52 -26.18
CA ALA A 242 11.29 -11.15 -25.97
C ALA A 242 12.82 -11.06 -26.14
N PHE A 243 13.33 -11.33 -27.34
CA PHE A 243 14.75 -11.49 -27.65
C PHE A 243 15.58 -10.24 -27.30
N VAL A 244 15.01 -9.04 -27.38
CA VAL A 244 15.65 -7.79 -26.92
C VAL A 244 15.84 -7.80 -25.39
N SER A 245 14.80 -8.17 -24.64
CA SER A 245 14.88 -8.32 -23.19
C SER A 245 15.85 -9.44 -22.81
N ILE A 246 15.84 -10.58 -23.51
CA ILE A 246 16.79 -11.68 -23.30
C ILE A 246 18.23 -11.21 -23.55
N ALA A 247 18.46 -10.44 -24.62
CA ALA A 247 19.79 -9.92 -24.95
C ALA A 247 20.33 -9.00 -23.83
N SER A 248 19.45 -8.28 -23.14
CA SER A 248 19.84 -7.40 -22.04
C SER A 248 20.35 -8.15 -20.80
N LEU A 249 19.98 -9.43 -20.62
CA LEU A 249 20.42 -10.26 -19.47
C LEU A 249 21.94 -10.36 -19.37
N ARG A 250 22.65 -10.31 -20.51
CA ARG A 250 24.11 -10.33 -20.56
C ARG A 250 24.73 -9.20 -19.73
N HIS A 251 24.10 -8.03 -19.69
CA HIS A 251 24.58 -6.91 -18.89
C HIS A 251 24.41 -7.18 -17.39
N GLY A 252 23.27 -7.75 -16.99
CA GLY A 252 23.02 -8.17 -15.62
C GLY A 252 24.03 -9.21 -15.14
N PHE A 253 24.26 -10.26 -15.92
CA PHE A 253 25.25 -11.29 -15.59
C PHE A 253 26.68 -10.75 -15.52
N ARG A 254 27.06 -9.79 -16.38
CA ARG A 254 28.36 -9.11 -16.27
C ARG A 254 28.52 -8.40 -14.92
N ILE A 255 27.47 -7.73 -14.43
CA ILE A 255 27.47 -7.08 -13.11
C ILE A 255 27.64 -8.12 -12.00
N LEU A 256 26.85 -9.21 -12.02
CA LEU A 256 26.96 -10.26 -11.00
C LEU A 256 28.34 -10.93 -11.01
N ASN A 257 28.93 -11.16 -12.18
CA ASN A 257 30.26 -11.73 -12.30
C ASN A 257 31.34 -10.77 -11.79
N ALA A 258 31.22 -9.47 -12.08
CA ALA A 258 32.16 -8.46 -11.58
C ALA A 258 32.10 -8.30 -10.06
N LEU A 259 30.90 -8.33 -9.47
CA LEU A 259 30.71 -8.25 -8.02
C LEU A 259 30.98 -9.59 -7.33
N THR A 260 30.78 -10.71 -8.01
CA THR A 260 30.74 -12.10 -7.50
C THR A 260 29.58 -12.38 -6.55
N MET A 261 29.00 -13.59 -6.62
CA MET A 261 27.91 -13.99 -5.72
C MET A 261 28.33 -14.01 -4.25
N SER A 262 29.58 -14.38 -3.95
CA SER A 262 30.10 -14.40 -2.58
C SER A 262 30.19 -13.01 -1.95
N ALA A 263 30.63 -11.99 -2.71
CA ALA A 263 30.68 -10.63 -2.16
C ALA A 263 29.28 -10.03 -2.01
N ILE A 264 28.38 -10.26 -2.98
CA ILE A 264 26.96 -9.84 -2.88
C ILE A 264 26.33 -10.45 -1.63
N TYR A 265 26.52 -11.76 -1.42
CA TYR A 265 26.01 -12.46 -0.25
C TYR A 265 26.52 -11.82 1.05
N ARG A 266 27.84 -11.71 1.23
CA ARG A 266 28.45 -11.13 2.45
C ARG A 266 27.98 -9.70 2.72
N HIS A 267 27.92 -8.87 1.68
CA HIS A 267 27.50 -7.46 1.80
C HIS A 267 26.04 -7.34 2.24
N THR A 268 25.13 -7.98 1.50
CA THR A 268 23.69 -7.92 1.79
C THR A 268 23.35 -8.55 3.13
N MET A 269 24.05 -9.62 3.52
CA MET A 269 23.91 -10.24 4.83
C MET A 269 24.38 -9.31 5.95
N SER A 270 25.51 -8.60 5.76
CA SER A 270 26.02 -7.65 6.75
C SER A 270 25.03 -6.51 7.03
N LEU A 271 24.35 -6.00 5.99
CA LEU A 271 23.28 -5.00 6.13
C LEU A 271 22.06 -5.54 6.88
N ALA A 272 21.62 -6.75 6.51
CA ALA A 272 20.49 -7.40 7.16
C ALA A 272 20.78 -7.66 8.65
N LEU A 273 21.95 -8.23 8.99
CA LEU A 273 22.38 -8.48 10.36
C LEU A 273 22.49 -7.18 11.17
N TYR A 274 23.06 -6.13 10.58
CA TYR A 274 23.15 -4.81 11.22
C TYR A 274 21.78 -4.28 11.64
N ILE A 275 20.79 -4.33 10.72
CA ILE A 275 19.44 -3.86 11.01
C ILE A 275 18.71 -4.79 11.97
N ARG A 276 18.81 -6.10 11.81
CA ARG A 276 18.20 -7.08 12.74
C ARG A 276 18.68 -6.83 14.17
N LYS A 277 20.00 -6.74 14.38
CA LYS A 277 20.59 -6.46 15.70
C LYS A 277 20.12 -5.13 16.26
N ALA A 278 20.05 -4.08 15.44
CA ALA A 278 19.56 -2.78 15.87
C ALA A 278 18.09 -2.83 16.30
N LEU A 279 17.22 -3.43 15.48
CA LEU A 279 15.77 -3.53 15.75
C LEU A 279 15.46 -4.40 16.98
N LEU A 280 16.17 -5.51 17.16
CA LEU A 280 16.01 -6.38 18.34
C LEU A 280 16.36 -5.67 19.65
N ASN A 281 17.23 -4.66 19.61
CA ASN A 281 17.68 -3.89 20.76
C ASN A 281 16.87 -2.60 20.99
N LEU A 282 15.96 -2.22 20.08
CA LEU A 282 15.13 -1.04 20.27
C LEU A 282 14.12 -1.24 21.41
N ARG A 283 14.07 -0.26 22.32
CA ARG A 283 13.17 -0.21 23.47
C ARG A 283 12.48 1.15 23.55
N HIS A 284 11.24 1.18 24.02
CA HIS A 284 10.59 2.40 24.47
C HIS A 284 11.14 2.82 25.83
N VAL A 285 10.84 4.05 26.26
CA VAL A 285 11.20 4.57 27.59
C VAL A 285 10.75 3.67 28.74
N ASN A 286 9.61 2.96 28.60
CA ASN A 286 9.12 2.01 29.61
C ASN A 286 9.82 0.64 29.57
N GLY A 287 10.91 0.49 28.81
CA GLY A 287 11.65 -0.76 28.66
C GLY A 287 11.00 -1.81 27.77
N SER A 288 9.80 -1.57 27.22
CA SER A 288 9.13 -2.51 26.32
C SER A 288 9.78 -2.53 24.93
N ARG A 289 9.70 -3.68 24.23
CA ARG A 289 10.30 -3.85 22.89
C ARG A 289 9.50 -3.10 21.83
N VAL A 290 10.20 -2.33 21.01
CA VAL A 290 9.58 -1.55 19.91
C VAL A 290 9.25 -2.44 18.72
N CYS A 291 10.00 -3.53 18.52
CA CYS A 291 9.95 -4.32 17.29
C CYS A 291 9.77 -5.82 17.57
N THR A 292 8.98 -6.47 16.73
CA THR A 292 8.88 -7.94 16.63
C THR A 292 9.37 -8.35 15.25
N LEU A 293 10.48 -9.10 15.20
CA LEU A 293 11.05 -9.64 13.96
C LEU A 293 10.47 -11.03 13.65
N TYR A 294 10.25 -11.31 12.37
CA TYR A 294 9.87 -12.62 11.87
C TYR A 294 11.06 -13.36 11.24
N GLY A 295 11.02 -14.69 11.29
CA GLY A 295 12.13 -15.58 10.93
C GLY A 295 12.98 -16.00 12.14
N ILE A 296 14.18 -16.48 11.87
CA ILE A 296 15.10 -16.98 12.91
C ILE A 296 15.73 -15.81 13.66
N ASN A 297 15.69 -15.82 14.99
CA ASN A 297 16.32 -14.79 15.82
C ASN A 297 17.57 -15.28 16.56
N ASP A 298 17.92 -16.55 16.40
CA ASP A 298 19.11 -17.16 16.98
C ASP A 298 20.38 -16.71 16.24
N PRO A 299 21.32 -16.00 16.91
CA PRO A 299 22.56 -15.51 16.30
C PRO A 299 23.40 -16.57 15.57
N GLU A 300 23.43 -17.81 16.04
CA GLU A 300 24.26 -18.88 15.44
C GLU A 300 23.70 -19.34 14.10
N LEU A 301 22.36 -19.42 14.00
CA LEU A 301 21.65 -19.88 12.80
C LEU A 301 21.47 -18.76 11.75
N LEU A 302 21.49 -17.50 12.18
CA LEU A 302 21.27 -16.32 11.31
C LEU A 302 22.24 -16.25 10.12
N CYS A 303 23.50 -16.64 10.30
CA CYS A 303 24.53 -16.44 9.29
C CYS A 303 24.41 -17.39 8.09
N ASN A 304 23.66 -18.49 8.23
CA ASN A 304 23.57 -19.53 7.20
C ASN A 304 22.13 -19.77 6.71
N GLU A 305 21.13 -19.59 7.56
CA GLU A 305 19.73 -19.98 7.27
C GLU A 305 18.82 -18.81 6.88
N MET A 306 19.34 -17.58 6.87
CA MET A 306 18.56 -16.40 6.50
C MET A 306 19.12 -15.73 5.25
N GLY A 307 18.26 -15.07 4.49
CA GLY A 307 18.59 -14.17 3.40
C GLY A 307 18.61 -12.70 3.83
N PRO A 308 18.86 -11.77 2.90
CA PRO A 308 19.03 -10.34 3.20
C PRO A 308 17.69 -9.60 3.44
N THR A 309 16.68 -10.32 3.93
CA THR A 309 15.34 -9.80 4.18
C THR A 309 15.09 -9.69 5.67
N VAL A 310 14.57 -8.54 6.09
CA VAL A 310 14.15 -8.28 7.48
C VAL A 310 12.68 -7.92 7.47
N SER A 311 11.86 -8.80 8.02
CA SER A 311 10.41 -8.62 8.16
C SER A 311 10.05 -8.39 9.61
N PHE A 312 9.22 -7.39 9.89
CA PHE A 312 8.91 -6.95 11.24
C PHE A 312 7.61 -6.18 11.37
N ASN A 313 7.05 -6.17 12.58
CA ASN A 313 6.02 -5.23 13.01
C ASN A 313 6.51 -4.41 14.19
N LEU A 314 5.93 -3.22 14.37
CA LEU A 314 6.27 -2.28 15.43
C LEU A 314 5.16 -2.24 16.49
N LYS A 315 5.55 -2.17 17.76
CA LYS A 315 4.65 -2.03 18.91
C LYS A 315 4.69 -0.60 19.46
N ARG A 316 3.60 -0.21 20.10
CA ARG A 316 3.47 1.00 20.91
C ARG A 316 3.91 0.69 22.35
N PRO A 317 4.15 1.73 23.18
CA PRO A 317 4.49 1.54 24.59
C PRO A 317 3.47 0.74 25.39
N ASP A 318 2.19 0.77 25.00
CA ASP A 318 1.08 0.03 25.62
C ASP A 318 0.98 -1.45 25.15
N GLY A 319 1.87 -1.87 24.23
CA GLY A 319 1.89 -3.22 23.66
C GLY A 319 1.02 -3.39 22.41
N SER A 320 0.19 -2.41 22.04
CA SER A 320 -0.61 -2.43 20.80
C SER A 320 0.27 -2.27 19.55
N TRP A 321 -0.23 -2.65 18.37
CA TRP A 321 0.56 -2.63 17.13
C TRP A 321 0.44 -1.31 16.38
N PHE A 322 1.54 -0.80 15.84
CA PHE A 322 1.48 0.16 14.72
C PHE A 322 1.05 -0.60 13.45
N GLY A 323 0.09 -0.04 12.72
CA GLY A 323 -0.36 -0.64 11.46
C GLY A 323 0.75 -0.58 10.40
N HIS A 324 0.91 -1.62 9.59
CA HIS A 324 2.00 -1.64 8.60
C HIS A 324 1.85 -0.54 7.54
N ARG A 325 0.62 -0.14 7.19
CA ARG A 325 0.34 0.97 6.28
C ARG A 325 0.50 2.33 6.94
N GLU A 326 0.26 2.44 8.25
CA GLU A 326 0.71 3.59 9.05
C GLU A 326 2.23 3.77 8.93
N VAL A 327 3.00 2.68 9.07
CA VAL A 327 4.46 2.71 8.92
C VAL A 327 4.88 3.13 7.51
N GLU A 328 4.24 2.58 6.47
CA GLU A 328 4.51 2.91 5.07
C GLU A 328 4.24 4.40 4.74
N LYS A 329 3.10 4.93 5.21
CA LYS A 329 2.74 6.34 4.99
C LYS A 329 3.76 7.28 5.62
N LEU A 330 4.22 6.97 6.84
CA LEU A 330 5.23 7.76 7.54
C LEU A 330 6.63 7.62 6.92
N ALA A 331 6.96 6.41 6.45
CA ALA A 331 8.21 6.18 5.73
C ALA A 331 8.25 7.01 4.44
N SER A 332 7.13 7.06 3.71
CA SER A 332 6.99 7.87 2.49
C SER A 332 7.19 9.37 2.78
N LEU A 333 6.67 9.89 3.90
CA LEU A 333 6.92 11.26 4.35
C LEU A 333 8.39 11.52 4.76
N SER A 334 9.13 10.44 5.03
CA SER A 334 10.56 10.48 5.36
C SER A 334 11.45 10.10 4.17
N ASN A 335 10.89 10.09 2.95
CA ASN A 335 11.57 9.68 1.70
C ASN A 335 12.12 8.25 1.74
N ILE A 336 11.43 7.33 2.43
CA ILE A 336 11.74 5.90 2.49
C ILE A 336 10.57 5.11 1.91
N GLN A 337 10.83 4.30 0.90
CA GLN A 337 9.84 3.37 0.36
C GLN A 337 10.00 2.00 1.03
N LEU A 338 8.94 1.53 1.68
CA LEU A 338 8.89 0.23 2.34
C LEU A 338 7.87 -0.65 1.64
N ARG A 339 8.10 -1.96 1.64
CA ARG A 339 7.10 -2.93 1.20
C ARG A 339 6.34 -3.44 2.41
N THR A 340 5.02 -3.50 2.31
CA THR A 340 4.13 -3.91 3.41
C THR A 340 3.14 -5.00 2.97
N GLY A 341 2.46 -5.63 3.93
CA GLY A 341 1.47 -6.70 3.71
C GLY A 341 2.05 -8.13 3.88
N CYS A 342 1.49 -9.09 3.14
CA CYS A 342 1.92 -10.51 3.19
C CYS A 342 2.94 -10.90 2.11
N PHE A 343 3.41 -9.97 1.28
CA PHE A 343 4.47 -10.16 0.27
C PHE A 343 4.24 -11.32 -0.71
N CYS A 344 2.98 -11.62 -1.01
CA CYS A 344 2.57 -12.76 -1.85
C CYS A 344 2.92 -14.14 -1.26
N ASN A 345 3.12 -14.23 0.06
CA ASN A 345 3.38 -15.47 0.79
C ASN A 345 2.33 -15.65 1.90
N PRO A 346 1.07 -15.98 1.56
CA PRO A 346 -0.04 -16.00 2.51
C PRO A 346 0.15 -17.03 3.64
N GLY A 347 0.71 -18.22 3.34
CA GLY A 347 0.98 -19.25 4.34
C GLY A 347 1.98 -18.79 5.40
N ALA A 348 3.16 -18.30 4.98
CA ALA A 348 4.14 -17.72 5.89
C ALA A 348 3.61 -16.51 6.66
N CYS A 349 2.78 -15.67 6.03
CA CYS A 349 2.14 -14.53 6.69
C CYS A 349 1.24 -15.01 7.84
N ALA A 350 0.34 -15.96 7.58
CA ALA A 350 -0.54 -16.52 8.59
C ALA A 350 0.23 -17.20 9.73
N LYS A 351 1.23 -18.03 9.38
CA LYS A 351 2.11 -18.73 10.31
C LYS A 351 2.82 -17.77 11.27
N HIS A 352 3.46 -16.73 10.74
CA HIS A 352 4.25 -15.80 11.55
C HIS A 352 3.39 -14.79 12.34
N LEU A 353 2.21 -14.45 11.84
CA LEU A 353 1.28 -13.53 12.52
C LEU A 353 0.34 -14.26 13.50
N GLY A 354 0.36 -15.60 13.54
CA GLY A 354 -0.51 -16.40 14.41
C GLY A 354 -1.98 -16.25 14.05
N LEU A 355 -2.30 -16.20 12.75
CA LEU A 355 -3.65 -16.09 12.22
C LEU A 355 -4.22 -17.49 11.95
N SER A 356 -5.36 -17.81 12.53
CA SER A 356 -6.06 -19.08 12.28
C SER A 356 -6.83 -19.06 10.96
N HIS A 357 -7.21 -20.24 10.44
CA HIS A 357 -8.06 -20.35 9.26
C HIS A 357 -9.40 -19.62 9.43
N SER A 358 -10.03 -19.72 10.61
CA SER A 358 -11.30 -19.05 10.90
C SER A 358 -11.16 -17.53 10.96
N GLU A 359 -10.05 -17.02 11.53
CA GLU A 359 -9.75 -15.59 11.53
C GLU A 359 -9.52 -15.07 10.11
N LEU A 360 -8.79 -15.80 9.27
CA LEU A 360 -8.56 -15.41 7.88
C LEU A 360 -9.86 -15.37 7.07
N LEU A 361 -10.72 -16.38 7.20
CA LEU A 361 -12.02 -16.43 6.52
C LEU A 361 -12.93 -15.29 7.00
N SER A 362 -13.05 -15.10 8.31
CA SER A 362 -13.85 -14.01 8.89
C SER A 362 -13.36 -12.63 8.44
N ASN A 363 -12.03 -12.43 8.36
CA ASN A 363 -11.47 -11.19 7.84
C ASN A 363 -11.88 -10.97 6.37
N ILE A 364 -11.79 -12.00 5.52
CA ILE A 364 -12.18 -11.91 4.09
C ILE A 364 -13.69 -11.66 3.95
N GLU A 365 -14.53 -12.32 4.75
CA GLU A 365 -15.99 -12.11 4.79
C GLU A 365 -16.35 -10.68 5.24
N ALA A 366 -15.57 -10.11 6.15
CA ALA A 366 -15.64 -8.69 6.50
C ALA A 366 -15.10 -7.76 5.38
N GLY A 367 -14.73 -8.31 4.23
CA GLY A 367 -14.23 -7.62 3.04
C GLY A 367 -12.73 -7.32 3.05
N HIS A 368 -11.95 -7.92 3.97
CA HIS A 368 -10.53 -7.63 4.08
C HIS A 368 -9.78 -8.15 2.86
N VAL A 369 -8.97 -7.28 2.26
CA VAL A 369 -8.06 -7.62 1.16
C VAL A 369 -6.67 -7.16 1.53
N CYS A 370 -5.65 -7.84 1.00
CA CYS A 370 -4.24 -7.60 1.33
C CYS A 370 -3.73 -6.17 1.08
N TRP A 371 -4.51 -5.30 0.43
CA TRP A 371 -4.17 -3.92 0.09
C TRP A 371 -5.17 -2.88 0.64
N ASP A 372 -6.04 -3.25 1.58
CA ASP A 372 -6.95 -2.29 2.22
C ASP A 372 -6.24 -1.44 3.31
N ASP A 373 -6.98 -0.57 4.02
CA ASP A 373 -6.44 0.26 5.14
C ASP A 373 -6.63 -0.43 6.51
N ARG A 374 -6.96 -1.73 6.55
CA ARG A 374 -7.22 -2.47 7.80
C ARG A 374 -6.01 -3.30 8.22
N ASP A 375 -5.03 -2.59 8.77
CA ASP A 375 -3.75 -3.17 9.16
C ASP A 375 -3.82 -4.07 10.41
N ILE A 376 -4.85 -3.88 11.24
CA ILE A 376 -5.02 -4.54 12.54
C ILE A 376 -6.48 -4.95 12.70
N LEU A 377 -6.73 -6.24 12.86
CA LEU A 377 -8.05 -6.81 13.10
C LEU A 377 -7.98 -7.64 14.39
N ASN A 378 -8.95 -7.42 15.29
CA ASN A 378 -9.02 -8.10 16.59
C ASN A 378 -7.70 -8.05 17.38
N GLY A 379 -6.96 -6.94 17.29
CA GLY A 379 -5.69 -6.74 18.00
C GLY A 379 -4.49 -7.46 17.36
N LYS A 380 -4.65 -8.15 16.23
CA LYS A 380 -3.56 -8.79 15.48
C LYS A 380 -3.24 -8.03 14.18
N PRO A 381 -1.96 -7.91 13.80
CA PRO A 381 -1.60 -7.40 12.48
C PRO A 381 -2.11 -8.33 11.37
N THR A 382 -2.56 -7.76 10.27
CA THR A 382 -2.97 -8.49 9.05
C THR A 382 -1.83 -8.64 8.03
N GLY A 383 -0.69 -8.01 8.30
CA GLY A 383 0.49 -8.00 7.44
C GLY A 383 1.70 -7.40 8.16
N SER A 384 2.83 -7.39 7.48
CA SER A 384 4.12 -6.98 8.06
C SER A 384 4.80 -5.87 7.25
N VAL A 385 5.86 -5.30 7.80
CA VAL A 385 6.79 -4.41 7.09
C VAL A 385 8.03 -5.20 6.71
N ARG A 386 8.47 -5.10 5.45
CA ARG A 386 9.65 -5.80 4.96
C ARG A 386 10.65 -4.86 4.33
N VAL A 387 11.90 -5.07 4.72
CA VAL A 387 13.08 -4.46 4.12
C VAL A 387 13.91 -5.56 3.46
N SER A 388 14.31 -5.34 2.21
CA SER A 388 15.11 -6.28 1.43
C SER A 388 16.36 -5.57 0.91
N PHE A 389 17.54 -6.02 1.33
CA PHE A 389 18.80 -5.42 0.91
C PHE A 389 19.32 -6.10 -0.36
N GLY A 390 19.68 -5.28 -1.35
CA GLY A 390 20.34 -5.71 -2.58
C GLY A 390 21.81 -5.27 -2.60
N TYR A 391 22.57 -5.67 -3.62
CA TYR A 391 23.98 -5.28 -3.75
C TYR A 391 24.19 -3.77 -3.89
N MET A 392 23.16 -3.01 -4.29
CA MET A 392 23.19 -1.55 -4.39
C MET A 392 22.87 -0.84 -3.05
N SER A 393 22.32 -1.55 -2.07
CA SER A 393 21.98 -0.97 -0.78
C SER A 393 23.23 -0.68 0.03
N THR A 394 23.18 0.37 0.87
CA THR A 394 24.32 0.81 1.67
C THR A 394 24.01 0.81 3.17
N PHE A 395 25.06 0.90 4.00
CA PHE A 395 24.88 1.12 5.45
C PHE A 395 24.25 2.49 5.76
N GLU A 396 24.38 3.46 4.85
CA GLU A 396 23.71 4.75 5.01
C GLU A 396 22.19 4.60 4.89
N ASP A 397 21.71 3.81 3.92
CA ASP A 397 20.28 3.49 3.77
C ASP A 397 19.74 2.79 5.01
N ALA A 398 20.49 1.80 5.52
CA ALA A 398 20.17 1.09 6.75
C ALA A 398 20.10 2.06 7.96
N ARG A 399 21.06 2.99 8.08
CA ARG A 399 21.06 4.01 9.15
C ARG A 399 19.90 4.99 9.02
N LYS A 400 19.56 5.42 7.80
CA LYS A 400 18.39 6.30 7.53
C LYS A 400 17.10 5.62 7.98
N LEU A 401 16.91 4.34 7.64
CA LEU A 401 15.78 3.54 8.12
C LEU A 401 15.73 3.47 9.65
N LEU A 402 16.86 3.18 10.30
CA LEU A 402 16.91 3.09 11.76
C LEU A 402 16.61 4.44 12.43
N LYS A 403 17.14 5.54 11.88
CA LYS A 403 16.85 6.90 12.35
C LYS A 403 15.37 7.20 12.25
N PHE A 404 14.74 6.90 11.10
CA PHE A 404 13.30 7.02 10.90
C PHE A 404 12.52 6.22 11.94
N ILE A 405 12.84 4.94 12.15
CA ILE A 405 12.13 4.10 13.12
C ILE A 405 12.25 4.69 14.53
N LYS A 406 13.45 5.13 14.91
CA LYS A 406 13.71 5.78 16.20
C LYS A 406 12.91 7.08 16.36
N SER A 407 12.94 7.98 15.38
CA SER A 407 12.24 9.27 15.48
C SER A 407 10.73 9.14 15.44
N SER A 408 10.20 8.13 14.75
CA SER A 408 8.78 8.05 14.43
C SER A 408 8.01 7.06 15.29
N PHE A 409 8.65 6.07 15.91
CA PHE A 409 7.93 5.01 16.66
C PHE A 409 8.49 4.73 18.05
N VAL A 410 9.67 5.23 18.40
CA VAL A 410 10.22 5.06 19.76
C VAL A 410 9.72 6.19 20.65
N SER A 411 9.18 5.83 21.81
CA SER A 411 8.84 6.80 22.84
C SER A 411 10.11 7.07 23.64
N LEU A 412 10.61 8.30 23.56
CA LEU A 412 11.77 8.79 24.30
C LEU A 412 11.30 9.52 25.57
N PRO A 413 12.11 9.57 26.64
CA PRO A 413 11.82 10.44 27.77
C PRO A 413 11.67 11.90 27.27
N PRO A 414 10.77 12.69 27.86
CA PRO A 414 10.68 14.10 27.53
C PRO A 414 12.07 14.73 27.69
N GLN A 415 12.58 15.38 26.63
CA GLN A 415 13.77 16.20 26.77
C GLN A 415 13.39 17.30 27.76
N HIS A 416 14.00 17.30 28.95
CA HIS A 416 13.85 18.38 29.91
C HIS A 416 14.13 19.70 29.17
N SER A 417 13.07 20.49 28.95
CA SER A 417 13.24 21.89 28.62
C SER A 417 13.87 22.54 29.85
N ILE A 418 14.81 23.44 29.61
CA ILE A 418 15.54 24.23 30.61
C ILE A 418 14.57 25.07 31.49
N SER A 419 13.27 25.09 31.20
CA SER A 419 12.21 25.64 32.04
C SER A 419 12.10 24.99 33.43
N ASP A 420 12.45 23.70 33.58
CA ASP A 420 12.24 22.99 34.85
C ASP A 420 13.36 23.23 35.88
N LEU A 421 14.44 23.93 35.49
CA LEU A 421 15.57 24.28 36.35
C LEU A 421 15.42 25.66 37.03
N LEU A 422 14.42 26.45 36.64
CA LEU A 422 14.01 27.65 37.38
C LEU A 422 12.86 27.25 38.31
N GLY A 423 13.22 26.82 39.52
CA GLY A 423 12.29 26.36 40.54
C GLY A 423 11.32 27.45 41.00
N GLU A 424 10.21 27.62 40.29
CA GLU A 424 8.99 28.18 40.86
C GLU A 424 8.15 27.03 41.41
N LYS A 425 8.22 26.83 42.73
CA LYS A 425 7.33 25.92 43.45
C LYS A 425 5.89 26.43 43.31
N PRO A 426 4.89 25.57 43.04
CA PRO A 426 3.50 25.98 43.14
C PRO A 426 3.18 26.25 44.61
N VAL A 427 2.77 27.48 44.91
CA VAL A 427 2.16 27.86 46.19
C VAL A 427 0.84 27.07 46.34
N PRO A 428 0.52 26.49 47.51
CA PRO A 428 -0.78 25.86 47.71
C PRO A 428 -1.84 26.96 47.77
N ALA A 429 -2.63 27.10 46.70
CA ALA A 429 -3.77 27.98 46.69
C ALA A 429 -4.88 27.36 47.55
N SER A 430 -5.13 28.02 48.67
CA SER A 430 -6.31 27.87 49.51
C SER A 430 -7.59 27.95 48.67
N THR A 431 -8.49 27.01 48.94
CA THR A 431 -9.90 27.04 48.56
C THR A 431 -10.56 28.32 49.06
N GLU A 432 -10.78 29.29 48.17
CA GLU A 432 -11.85 30.30 48.26
C GLU A 432 -11.92 31.07 46.92
N GLY A 433 -13.10 31.07 46.29
CA GLY A 433 -13.46 31.98 45.17
C GLY A 433 -12.86 31.68 43.78
N VAL A 434 -13.41 30.71 43.04
CA VAL A 434 -13.14 30.60 41.59
C VAL A 434 -13.92 31.71 40.87
N GLU A 435 -13.29 32.86 40.66
CA GLU A 435 -13.65 33.74 39.56
C GLU A 435 -13.41 32.97 38.24
N ARG A 436 -14.50 32.57 37.58
CA ARG A 436 -14.47 32.07 36.20
C ARG A 436 -13.97 33.20 35.31
N VAL A 437 -12.68 33.21 34.99
CA VAL A 437 -12.19 33.92 33.80
C VAL A 437 -12.78 33.20 32.59
N THR A 438 -13.95 33.63 32.14
CA THR A 438 -14.51 33.25 30.85
C THR A 438 -13.54 33.71 29.77
N ARG A 439 -12.72 32.79 29.25
CA ARG A 439 -11.92 33.07 28.05
C ARG A 439 -12.87 33.28 26.89
N THR A 440 -12.84 34.48 26.35
CA THR A 440 -13.65 34.90 25.22
C THR A 440 -12.96 34.50 23.92
N TYR A 441 -13.61 33.67 23.11
CA TYR A 441 -13.14 33.29 21.78
C TYR A 441 -13.84 34.18 20.74
N PHE A 442 -13.17 34.48 19.63
CA PHE A 442 -13.74 35.30 18.55
C PHE A 442 -13.51 34.67 17.18
N LEU A 443 -14.50 34.80 16.30
CA LEU A 443 -14.38 34.40 14.90
C LEU A 443 -13.48 35.39 14.18
N LYS A 444 -12.28 34.97 13.77
CA LYS A 444 -11.28 35.84 13.13
C LYS A 444 -11.58 36.07 11.66
N SER A 445 -11.90 35.00 10.93
CA SER A 445 -12.19 35.08 9.50
C SER A 445 -13.12 33.98 9.01
N ILE A 446 -13.83 34.28 7.93
CA ILE A 446 -14.72 33.37 7.21
C ILE A 446 -14.17 33.24 5.79
N THR A 447 -14.01 32.00 5.31
CA THR A 447 -13.55 31.73 3.94
C THR A 447 -14.52 30.79 3.23
N VAL A 448 -14.92 31.19 2.03
CA VAL A 448 -15.82 30.43 1.15
C VAL A 448 -15.00 29.82 0.01
N TYR A 449 -15.23 28.54 -0.29
CA TYR A 449 -14.60 27.83 -1.41
C TYR A 449 -15.66 27.36 -2.42
N PRO A 450 -16.10 28.22 -3.35
CA PRO A 450 -17.11 27.86 -4.34
C PRO A 450 -16.78 26.59 -5.12
N ILE A 451 -15.59 26.53 -5.70
CA ILE A 451 -15.14 25.39 -6.51
C ILE A 451 -14.22 24.49 -5.68
N LYS A 452 -14.56 23.21 -5.59
CA LYS A 452 -13.75 22.20 -4.90
C LYS A 452 -12.32 22.21 -5.44
N SER A 453 -11.33 22.28 -4.53
CA SER A 453 -9.89 22.30 -4.83
C SER A 453 -9.31 23.61 -5.40
N CYS A 454 -10.13 24.63 -5.71
CA CYS A 454 -9.66 25.97 -6.11
C CYS A 454 -9.42 26.89 -4.90
N ALA A 455 -8.79 28.06 -5.08
CA ALA A 455 -8.61 29.01 -3.98
C ALA A 455 -9.95 29.59 -3.51
N GLY A 456 -10.08 29.83 -2.20
CA GLY A 456 -11.26 30.48 -1.62
C GLY A 456 -11.07 31.98 -1.49
N PHE A 457 -12.14 32.68 -1.09
CA PHE A 457 -12.10 34.11 -0.78
C PHE A 457 -12.60 34.36 0.64
N THR A 458 -11.98 35.32 1.30
CA THR A 458 -12.31 35.71 2.69
C THR A 458 -13.36 36.82 2.68
N VAL A 459 -14.27 36.76 3.64
CA VAL A 459 -15.40 37.68 3.77
C VAL A 459 -15.57 38.15 5.21
N GLU A 460 -16.10 39.36 5.38
CA GLU A 460 -16.45 39.90 6.70
C GLU A 460 -17.75 39.29 7.23
N SER A 461 -18.71 39.06 6.34
CA SER A 461 -19.97 38.39 6.67
C SER A 461 -20.45 37.50 5.52
N TRP A 462 -21.14 36.41 5.84
CA TRP A 462 -21.68 35.50 4.83
C TRP A 462 -22.93 34.77 5.29
N PRO A 463 -23.92 34.55 4.40
CA PRO A 463 -25.13 33.82 4.74
C PRO A 463 -24.89 32.31 4.87
N LEU A 464 -25.64 31.70 5.77
CA LEU A 464 -25.71 30.26 5.99
C LEU A 464 -26.87 29.64 5.20
N CYS A 465 -26.65 28.43 4.71
CA CYS A 465 -27.64 27.60 4.04
C CYS A 465 -27.61 26.17 4.61
N SER A 466 -28.57 25.32 4.20
CA SER A 466 -28.70 23.98 4.77
C SER A 466 -27.47 23.08 4.56
N THR A 467 -26.58 23.46 3.64
CA THR A 467 -25.33 22.75 3.32
C THR A 467 -24.09 23.37 3.95
N GLY A 468 -24.19 24.51 4.64
CA GLY A 468 -23.07 25.22 5.27
C GLY A 468 -23.06 26.72 4.96
N LEU A 469 -21.91 27.26 4.52
CA LEU A 469 -21.84 28.60 3.93
C LEU A 469 -22.50 28.57 2.54
N LEU A 470 -23.32 29.59 2.22
CA LEU A 470 -23.97 29.68 0.91
C LEU A 470 -22.93 29.62 -0.22
N HIS A 471 -23.18 28.81 -1.26
CA HIS A 471 -22.27 28.60 -2.38
C HIS A 471 -20.92 27.92 -2.04
N ASP A 472 -20.70 27.39 -0.83
CA ASP A 472 -19.49 26.62 -0.53
C ASP A 472 -19.54 25.22 -1.19
N ARG A 473 -18.48 24.92 -1.95
CA ARG A 473 -18.21 23.66 -2.65
C ARG A 473 -19.36 23.17 -3.53
N GLU A 474 -20.13 24.09 -4.11
CA GLU A 474 -21.21 23.80 -5.05
C GLU A 474 -20.70 23.29 -6.41
N TRP A 475 -19.45 23.61 -6.78
CA TRP A 475 -18.87 23.23 -8.06
C TRP A 475 -17.65 22.30 -7.91
N LEU A 476 -17.40 21.47 -8.92
CA LEU A 476 -16.15 20.70 -9.07
C LEU A 476 -15.74 20.58 -10.54
N LEU A 477 -14.48 20.18 -10.78
CA LEU A 477 -13.97 19.85 -12.12
C LEU A 477 -13.86 18.33 -12.30
N LYS A 478 -14.23 17.84 -13.49
CA LYS A 478 -14.02 16.45 -13.91
C LYS A 478 -13.20 16.37 -15.20
N SER A 479 -12.46 15.28 -15.39
CA SER A 479 -11.79 14.98 -16.65
C SER A 479 -12.80 14.49 -17.70
N LEU A 480 -12.36 14.39 -18.96
CA LEU A 480 -13.15 13.75 -20.03
C LEU A 480 -13.46 12.27 -19.78
N SER A 481 -12.67 11.60 -18.93
CA SER A 481 -12.91 10.20 -18.52
C SER A 481 -13.87 10.08 -17.32
N GLY A 482 -14.43 11.20 -16.84
CA GLY A 482 -15.31 11.24 -15.66
C GLY A 482 -14.58 11.25 -14.32
N GLU A 483 -13.24 11.34 -14.32
CA GLU A 483 -12.46 11.38 -13.08
C GLU A 483 -12.52 12.77 -12.42
N ILE A 484 -12.81 12.82 -11.11
CA ILE A 484 -12.81 14.08 -10.36
C ILE A 484 -11.39 14.63 -10.23
N LEU A 485 -11.21 15.87 -10.63
CA LEU A 485 -9.96 16.60 -10.45
C LEU A 485 -9.88 17.14 -9.03
N THR A 486 -8.76 16.89 -8.38
CA THR A 486 -8.49 17.33 -7.01
C THR A 486 -7.15 18.03 -6.95
N GLN A 487 -6.97 18.94 -6.00
CA GLN A 487 -5.71 19.68 -5.83
C GLN A 487 -4.50 18.75 -5.64
N LYS A 488 -4.71 17.54 -5.09
CA LYS A 488 -3.66 16.51 -4.94
C LYS A 488 -3.17 15.98 -6.30
N LYS A 489 -4.09 15.76 -7.23
CA LYS A 489 -3.80 15.23 -8.58
C LYS A 489 -3.38 16.35 -9.53
N VAL A 490 -3.98 17.53 -9.36
CA VAL A 490 -3.84 18.69 -10.23
C VAL A 490 -3.63 19.94 -9.36
N PRO A 491 -2.41 20.17 -8.87
CA PRO A 491 -2.12 21.29 -7.97
C PRO A 491 -2.40 22.66 -8.60
N GLU A 492 -2.34 22.78 -9.92
CA GLU A 492 -2.60 24.01 -10.68
C GLU A 492 -3.97 24.63 -10.37
N MET A 493 -4.94 23.81 -9.95
CA MET A 493 -6.24 24.30 -9.47
C MET A 493 -6.11 25.31 -8.32
N GLY A 494 -5.03 25.25 -7.53
CA GLY A 494 -4.74 26.20 -6.47
C GLY A 494 -4.47 27.63 -6.94
N PHE A 495 -4.15 27.85 -8.22
CA PHE A 495 -3.98 29.18 -8.80
C PHE A 495 -5.28 29.80 -9.32
N ILE A 496 -6.37 29.05 -9.30
CA ILE A 496 -7.67 29.54 -9.75
C ILE A 496 -8.34 30.22 -8.56
N THR A 497 -8.52 31.53 -8.64
CA THR A 497 -9.21 32.33 -7.63
C THR A 497 -10.68 32.45 -7.96
N THR A 498 -11.53 32.36 -6.94
CA THR A 498 -12.99 32.44 -7.09
C THR A 498 -13.55 33.53 -6.20
N LEU A 499 -14.57 34.23 -6.67
CA LEU A 499 -15.33 35.22 -5.91
C LEU A 499 -16.81 35.05 -6.26
N VAL A 500 -17.69 35.03 -5.24
CA VAL A 500 -19.13 35.04 -5.46
C VAL A 500 -19.67 36.42 -5.11
N ASP A 501 -20.28 37.08 -6.09
CA ASP A 501 -21.00 38.33 -5.89
C ASP A 501 -22.50 38.04 -5.72
N LEU A 502 -22.98 38.14 -4.49
CA LEU A 502 -24.38 37.89 -4.15
C LEU A 502 -25.33 38.98 -4.69
N LYS A 503 -24.84 40.21 -4.91
CA LYS A 503 -25.67 41.32 -5.41
C LYS A 503 -25.90 41.19 -6.91
N LEU A 504 -24.84 40.83 -7.65
CA LEU A 504 -24.92 40.59 -9.09
C LEU A 504 -25.41 39.18 -9.44
N GLY A 505 -25.41 38.26 -8.47
CA GLY A 505 -25.79 36.87 -8.70
C GLY A 505 -24.80 36.13 -9.60
N ARG A 506 -23.49 36.35 -9.41
CA ARG A 506 -22.44 35.80 -10.30
C ARG A 506 -21.28 35.16 -9.54
N LEU A 507 -20.77 34.06 -10.09
CA LEU A 507 -19.47 33.48 -9.74
C LEU A 507 -18.43 34.02 -10.72
N ILE A 508 -17.43 34.71 -10.19
CA ILE A 508 -16.29 35.26 -10.91
C ILE A 508 -15.08 34.36 -10.66
N VAL A 509 -14.40 33.94 -11.74
CA VAL A 509 -13.25 33.05 -11.69
C VAL A 509 -12.09 33.64 -12.47
N GLU A 510 -10.90 33.62 -11.87
CA GLU A 510 -9.68 34.19 -12.46
C GLU A 510 -8.52 33.20 -12.36
N SER A 511 -7.61 33.24 -13.32
CA SER A 511 -6.41 32.40 -13.36
C SER A 511 -5.28 33.13 -14.08
N LEU A 512 -4.05 32.97 -13.59
CA LEU A 512 -2.85 33.55 -14.22
C LEU A 512 -2.61 33.05 -15.65
N ARG A 513 -3.23 31.92 -16.04
CA ARG A 513 -3.11 31.33 -17.38
C ARG A 513 -4.19 31.82 -18.36
N CYS A 514 -5.19 32.54 -17.87
CA CYS A 514 -6.30 33.04 -18.67
C CYS A 514 -6.22 34.56 -18.77
N LYS A 515 -6.41 35.10 -19.99
CA LYS A 515 -6.36 36.56 -20.21
C LYS A 515 -7.58 37.28 -19.63
N GLU A 516 -8.74 36.62 -19.64
CA GLU A 516 -10.01 37.19 -19.24
C GLU A 516 -10.60 36.44 -18.04
N LYS A 517 -11.34 37.19 -17.21
CA LYS A 517 -12.07 36.66 -16.07
C LYS A 517 -13.32 35.96 -16.57
N LEU A 518 -13.59 34.77 -16.06
CA LEU A 518 -14.82 34.04 -16.37
C LEU A 518 -15.93 34.47 -15.42
N GLN A 519 -17.12 34.76 -15.95
CA GLN A 519 -18.30 35.06 -15.15
C GLN A 519 -19.39 34.03 -15.43
N ILE A 520 -19.91 33.41 -14.37
CA ILE A 520 -20.97 32.40 -14.44
C ILE A 520 -22.16 32.92 -13.64
N GLU A 521 -23.34 32.99 -14.26
CA GLU A 521 -24.57 33.39 -13.56
C GLU A 521 -25.03 32.31 -12.59
N LEU A 522 -25.44 32.72 -11.39
CA LEU A 522 -25.90 31.83 -10.33
C LEU A 522 -27.36 31.39 -10.55
N THR A 523 -28.15 32.22 -11.26
CA THR A 523 -29.58 32.06 -11.50
C THR A 523 -29.84 31.13 -12.69
N SER A 524 -30.63 30.08 -12.48
CA SER A 524 -30.87 28.95 -13.39
C SER A 524 -31.63 29.26 -14.70
N GLY A 525 -31.67 30.52 -15.16
CA GLY A 525 -32.49 30.95 -16.31
C GLY A 525 -31.89 30.66 -17.69
N GLN A 526 -30.58 30.39 -17.78
CA GLN A 526 -29.89 30.12 -19.06
C GLN A 526 -28.85 29.01 -18.86
N CYS A 527 -29.24 27.73 -18.91
CA CYS A 527 -28.30 26.61 -18.93
C CYS A 527 -28.85 25.48 -19.83
N ILE A 528 -28.12 25.16 -20.89
CA ILE A 528 -28.54 24.35 -22.06
C ILE A 528 -28.11 22.86 -21.97
N ALA A 529 -27.41 22.43 -20.90
CA ALA A 529 -26.85 21.08 -20.80
C ALA A 529 -27.74 20.06 -20.04
N GLU A 530 -27.75 18.80 -20.52
CA GLU A 530 -28.41 17.65 -19.87
C GLU A 530 -27.86 17.38 -18.46
N ARG A 531 -28.73 16.91 -17.56
CA ARG A 531 -28.37 16.56 -16.18
C ARG A 531 -27.70 15.19 -16.16
N GLU A 532 -26.66 15.06 -15.35
CA GLU A 532 -25.91 13.81 -15.19
C GLU A 532 -25.91 13.37 -13.72
N VAL A 533 -25.93 12.06 -13.48
CA VAL A 533 -25.78 11.49 -12.14
C VAL A 533 -24.34 11.00 -11.97
N MET A 534 -23.64 11.55 -10.98
CA MET A 534 -22.26 11.19 -10.63
C MET A 534 -22.22 10.47 -9.26
N GLU A 535 -21.35 9.48 -9.11
CA GLU A 535 -21.08 8.85 -7.81
C GLU A 535 -19.74 9.34 -7.24
N ILE A 536 -19.78 9.93 -6.05
CA ILE A 536 -18.60 10.47 -5.34
C ILE A 536 -18.60 9.89 -3.92
N TYR A 537 -17.53 9.19 -3.54
CA TYR A 537 -17.39 8.54 -2.22
C TYR A 537 -18.63 7.72 -1.79
N SER A 538 -19.20 6.97 -2.74
CA SER A 538 -20.42 6.17 -2.56
C SER A 538 -21.70 6.97 -2.28
N GLN A 539 -21.71 8.26 -2.62
CA GLN A 539 -22.89 9.13 -2.65
C GLN A 539 -23.22 9.54 -4.09
N ARG A 540 -24.50 9.60 -4.44
CA ARG A 540 -24.95 10.00 -5.78
C ARG A 540 -25.32 11.48 -5.79
N TYR A 541 -24.78 12.20 -6.76
CA TYR A 541 -25.01 13.63 -6.98
C TYR A 541 -25.62 13.84 -8.37
N GLU A 542 -26.69 14.61 -8.44
CA GLU A 542 -27.16 15.19 -9.70
C GLU A 542 -26.36 16.44 -9.98
N VAL A 543 -25.74 16.50 -11.16
CA VAL A 543 -24.84 17.56 -11.55
C VAL A 543 -25.21 18.14 -12.90
N GLN A 544 -24.88 19.42 -13.09
CA GLN A 544 -25.15 20.16 -14.32
C GLN A 544 -23.88 20.88 -14.80
N GLY A 545 -23.62 20.81 -16.12
CA GLY A 545 -22.48 21.48 -16.77
C GLY A 545 -22.83 22.86 -17.37
N TYR A 546 -21.81 23.61 -17.77
CA TYR A 546 -21.94 25.03 -18.20
C TYR A 546 -21.56 25.32 -19.66
N GLY A 547 -21.45 24.28 -20.49
CA GLY A 547 -21.16 24.41 -21.92
C GLY A 547 -19.67 24.56 -22.25
N SER A 548 -19.37 24.55 -23.55
CA SER A 548 -17.99 24.41 -24.07
C SER A 548 -17.06 25.59 -23.77
N GLU A 549 -17.60 26.81 -23.67
CA GLU A 549 -16.80 28.00 -23.37
C GLU A 549 -16.21 27.95 -21.95
N VAL A 550 -17.05 27.62 -20.96
CA VAL A 550 -16.63 27.44 -19.56
C VAL A 550 -15.62 26.31 -19.45
N ASP A 551 -15.90 25.18 -20.10
CA ASP A 551 -15.00 24.03 -20.08
C ASP A 551 -13.64 24.34 -20.72
N THR A 552 -13.62 25.13 -21.80
CA THR A 552 -12.38 25.59 -22.45
C THR A 552 -11.58 26.52 -21.55
N TRP A 553 -12.24 27.43 -20.84
CA TRP A 553 -11.59 28.32 -19.88
C TRP A 553 -10.93 27.54 -18.75
N PHE A 554 -11.64 26.59 -18.13
CA PHE A 554 -11.07 25.75 -17.06
C PHE A 554 -9.97 24.82 -17.60
N SER A 555 -10.13 24.27 -18.80
CA SER A 555 -9.11 23.43 -19.43
C SER A 555 -7.80 24.20 -19.63
N THR A 556 -7.89 25.48 -20.00
CA THR A 556 -6.74 26.38 -20.14
C THR A 556 -6.14 26.73 -18.78
N ALA A 557 -6.98 27.09 -17.81
CA ALA A 557 -6.54 27.44 -16.46
C ALA A 557 -5.79 26.29 -15.78
N VAL A 558 -6.25 25.05 -15.96
CA VAL A 558 -5.66 23.85 -15.35
C VAL A 558 -4.53 23.28 -16.21
N GLY A 559 -4.54 23.52 -17.52
CA GLY A 559 -3.57 22.98 -18.49
C GLY A 559 -3.86 21.54 -18.93
N ARG A 560 -5.12 21.08 -18.80
CA ARG A 560 -5.58 19.77 -19.29
C ARG A 560 -7.10 19.81 -19.55
N PRO A 561 -7.64 19.00 -20.48
CA PRO A 561 -9.07 18.95 -20.74
C PRO A 561 -9.90 18.60 -19.50
N CYS A 562 -10.85 19.45 -19.14
CA CYS A 562 -11.77 19.25 -18.02
C CYS A 562 -13.08 20.00 -18.20
N THR A 563 -14.11 19.57 -17.47
CA THR A 563 -15.42 20.23 -17.48
C THR A 563 -15.85 20.66 -16.08
N LEU A 564 -16.52 21.81 -15.98
CA LEU A 564 -17.07 22.33 -14.73
C LEU A 564 -18.49 21.80 -14.55
N VAL A 565 -18.77 21.26 -13.36
CA VAL A 565 -20.11 20.83 -12.98
C VAL A 565 -20.54 21.45 -11.64
N ARG A 566 -21.81 21.82 -11.52
CA ARG A 566 -22.46 22.26 -10.28
C ARG A 566 -23.37 21.17 -9.73
N SER A 567 -23.41 21.02 -8.41
CA SER A 567 -24.45 20.26 -7.71
C SER A 567 -25.82 20.89 -7.94
N TYR A 568 -26.79 20.11 -8.43
CA TYR A 568 -28.15 20.55 -8.70
C TYR A 568 -29.10 20.30 -7.50
N ALA A 569 -28.60 19.73 -6.39
CA ALA A 569 -29.42 19.25 -5.28
C ALA A 569 -30.14 20.39 -4.52
N PHE A 570 -31.25 20.87 -5.07
CA PHE A 570 -32.18 21.79 -4.39
C PHE A 570 -33.57 21.17 -4.13
N GLN A 571 -33.90 20.00 -4.69
CA GLN A 571 -35.21 19.38 -4.44
C GLN A 571 -35.10 17.86 -4.30
N ASN A 572 -35.34 17.37 -3.09
CA ASN A 572 -35.65 15.99 -2.73
C ASN A 572 -34.58 14.91 -2.94
N HIS A 573 -33.76 14.65 -1.91
CA HIS A 573 -33.44 13.25 -1.55
C HIS A 573 -33.17 13.12 -0.05
N MET A 574 -34.07 12.41 0.66
CA MET A 574 -33.71 11.67 1.87
C MET A 574 -33.14 10.33 1.42
N CYS A 575 -31.87 10.04 1.71
CA CYS A 575 -31.36 8.68 1.58
C CYS A 575 -31.75 7.88 2.83
N SER A 576 -32.91 7.22 2.78
CA SER A 576 -33.21 6.11 3.68
C SER A 576 -32.48 4.86 3.17
N ASN A 577 -31.34 4.52 3.76
CA ASN A 577 -30.86 3.13 3.75
C ASN A 577 -29.88 2.89 4.91
N LYS A 578 -30.39 2.26 5.97
CA LYS A 578 -29.69 2.03 7.26
C LYS A 578 -28.57 0.98 7.22
N ASN A 579 -28.25 0.37 6.08
CA ASN A 579 -27.30 -0.75 6.01
C ASN A 579 -26.27 -0.60 4.88
N ARG A 580 -25.36 0.39 4.94
CA ARG A 580 -24.10 0.35 4.16
C ARG A 580 -22.92 0.98 4.90
N SER A 581 -21.79 0.29 4.78
CA SER A 581 -20.42 0.62 5.21
C SER A 581 -20.08 2.11 5.22
N MET A 582 -19.52 2.58 6.34
CA MET A 582 -19.05 3.95 6.60
C MET A 582 -18.07 4.44 5.53
N GLY A 583 -18.52 5.34 4.66
CA GLY A 583 -17.64 6.23 3.89
C GLY A 583 -16.98 7.29 4.81
N PRO A 584 -16.06 8.13 4.29
CA PRO A 584 -15.38 9.15 5.09
C PRO A 584 -16.28 10.30 5.58
N CYS A 585 -17.48 10.44 5.03
CA CYS A 585 -18.45 11.46 5.42
C CYS A 585 -19.04 11.13 6.80
N ARG A 586 -18.77 11.97 7.80
CA ARG A 586 -19.24 11.75 9.18
C ARG A 586 -20.66 12.28 9.43
N ASP A 587 -21.17 13.05 8.49
CA ASP A 587 -22.52 13.60 8.54
C ASP A 587 -23.37 12.98 7.43
N LEU A 588 -24.06 11.89 7.76
CA LEU A 588 -24.93 11.13 6.84
C LEU A 588 -26.34 11.72 6.74
N GLU A 589 -26.70 12.66 7.62
CA GLU A 589 -28.06 13.22 7.72
C GLU A 589 -28.17 14.65 7.16
N ALA A 590 -27.06 15.39 7.04
CA ALA A 590 -27.08 16.72 6.45
C ALA A 590 -27.03 16.66 4.92
N ARG A 591 -27.74 17.61 4.28
CA ARG A 591 -27.58 17.89 2.84
C ARG A 591 -26.20 18.51 2.67
N LEU A 592 -25.34 17.90 1.88
CA LEU A 592 -23.97 18.38 1.67
C LEU A 592 -23.68 18.55 0.17
N ASN A 593 -22.97 19.62 -0.18
CA ASN A 593 -22.39 19.80 -1.51
C ASN A 593 -21.14 18.92 -1.67
N PHE A 594 -20.17 19.30 -2.51
CA PHE A 594 -18.93 18.55 -2.72
C PHE A 594 -17.90 18.75 -1.59
N VAL A 595 -18.33 18.66 -0.34
CA VAL A 595 -17.47 18.61 0.86
C VAL A 595 -16.81 17.22 1.01
N ASN A 596 -15.80 17.10 1.87
CA ASN A 596 -15.11 15.82 2.09
C ASN A 596 -15.64 15.07 3.32
N GLU A 597 -15.77 15.74 4.47
CA GLU A 597 -16.13 15.09 5.75
C GLU A 597 -17.27 15.79 6.51
N ALA A 598 -17.42 17.12 6.43
CA ALA A 598 -18.42 17.92 7.15
C ALA A 598 -18.69 19.29 6.48
N GLN A 599 -19.68 20.03 6.97
CA GLN A 599 -20.10 21.36 6.47
C GLN A 599 -19.03 22.44 6.65
N PHE A 600 -18.37 22.46 7.81
CA PHE A 600 -17.33 23.44 8.11
C PHE A 600 -16.09 22.77 8.65
N LEU A 601 -14.95 23.38 8.34
CA LEU A 601 -13.69 23.13 9.02
C LEU A 601 -13.31 24.37 9.81
N LEU A 602 -13.10 24.19 11.11
CA LEU A 602 -12.63 25.23 12.03
C LEU A 602 -11.18 24.96 12.45
N ILE A 603 -10.35 26.01 12.45
CA ILE A 603 -8.99 25.98 13.02
C ILE A 603 -8.73 27.21 13.90
N SER A 604 -7.86 27.08 14.89
CA SER A 604 -7.37 28.22 15.70
C SER A 604 -6.13 28.87 15.08
N GLU A 605 -6.06 30.20 15.15
CA GLU A 605 -4.87 30.99 14.80
C GLU A 605 -3.68 30.62 15.70
N GLU A 606 -3.93 30.35 16.98
CA GLU A 606 -2.92 29.92 17.94
C GLU A 606 -2.39 28.52 17.65
N SER A 607 -3.22 27.60 17.14
CA SER A 607 -2.78 26.29 16.63
C SER A 607 -1.82 26.42 15.44
N ILE A 608 -2.05 27.39 14.55
CA ILE A 608 -1.16 27.69 13.42
C ILE A 608 0.14 28.33 13.92
N ALA A 609 0.07 29.25 14.88
CA ALA A 609 1.24 29.89 15.46
C ALA A 609 2.16 28.86 16.15
N ASP A 610 1.61 27.92 16.92
CA ASP A 610 2.37 26.82 17.52
C ASP A 610 3.01 25.92 16.46
N LEU A 611 2.28 25.56 15.40
CA LEU A 611 2.84 24.79 14.28
C LEU A 611 4.02 25.52 13.62
N ASN A 612 3.89 26.82 13.34
CA ASN A 612 4.97 27.64 12.78
C ASN A 612 6.17 27.75 13.73
N ASN A 613 5.94 27.87 15.05
CA ASN A 613 7.01 27.82 16.04
C ASN A 613 7.77 26.49 16.02
N ARG A 614 7.06 25.35 15.91
CA ARG A 614 7.67 24.03 15.80
C ARG A 614 8.49 23.89 14.52
N LEU A 615 7.98 24.39 13.39
CA LEU A 615 8.71 24.40 12.12
C LEU A 615 10.01 25.23 12.22
N ARG A 616 9.95 26.43 12.80
CA ARG A 616 11.15 27.26 13.04
C ARG A 616 12.18 26.55 13.92
N SER A 617 11.75 25.93 15.02
CA SER A 617 12.67 25.23 15.93
C SER A 617 13.38 24.02 15.30
N LYS A 618 12.78 23.37 14.29
CA LYS A 618 13.42 22.29 13.53
C LYS A 618 14.54 22.80 12.61
N LEU A 619 14.34 23.95 11.95
CA LEU A 619 15.31 24.54 11.02
C LEU A 619 16.64 24.90 11.70
N HIS A 620 16.60 25.37 12.95
CA HIS A 620 17.81 25.67 13.73
C HIS A 620 18.68 24.45 14.08
N LYS A 621 18.22 23.21 13.82
CA LYS A 621 18.93 21.96 14.15
C LYS A 621 19.61 21.26 12.96
N GLY A 622 19.79 21.94 11.81
CA GLY A 622 20.78 21.54 10.81
C GLY A 622 20.29 21.14 9.41
N SER A 623 19.30 21.83 8.84
CA SER A 623 19.00 21.73 7.39
C SER A 623 19.03 23.10 6.72
N ASN A 624 19.69 23.20 5.55
CA ASN A 624 19.61 24.35 4.62
C ASN A 624 18.24 24.41 3.91
N GLU A 625 17.15 24.17 4.64
CA GLU A 625 15.79 24.26 4.09
C GLU A 625 15.28 25.69 4.21
N GLN A 626 14.59 26.16 3.16
CA GLN A 626 14.00 27.51 3.14
C GLN A 626 13.00 27.67 4.30
N HIS A 627 12.93 28.88 4.87
CA HIS A 627 11.96 29.21 5.91
C HIS A 627 10.53 28.99 5.40
N ILE A 628 9.84 27.96 5.90
CA ILE A 628 8.45 27.67 5.54
C ILE A 628 7.54 28.29 6.60
N GLU A 629 6.83 29.35 6.22
CA GLU A 629 5.71 29.88 6.99
C GLU A 629 4.39 29.28 6.47
N VAL A 630 3.61 28.73 7.39
CA VAL A 630 2.34 28.06 7.11
C VAL A 630 1.20 29.02 7.39
N ASP A 631 0.51 29.42 6.31
CA ASP A 631 -0.71 30.21 6.40
C ASP A 631 -1.93 29.31 6.73
N PRO A 632 -2.91 29.80 7.52
CA PRO A 632 -4.18 29.12 7.78
C PRO A 632 -4.86 28.54 6.53
N SER A 633 -4.81 29.24 5.39
CA SER A 633 -5.42 28.85 4.11
C SER A 633 -4.88 27.52 3.57
N ARG A 634 -3.67 27.09 3.94
CA ARG A 634 -3.11 25.76 3.56
C ARG A 634 -3.97 24.61 4.06
N PHE A 635 -4.68 24.79 5.17
CA PHE A 635 -5.61 23.80 5.72
C PHE A 635 -7.01 23.91 5.14
N ARG A 636 -7.26 24.94 4.33
CA ARG A 636 -8.55 25.29 3.73
C ARG A 636 -9.70 25.35 4.73
N PRO A 637 -9.56 26.05 5.88
CA PRO A 637 -10.62 26.21 6.86
C PRO A 637 -11.75 27.07 6.28
N ASN A 638 -12.97 26.82 6.74
CA ASN A 638 -14.09 27.72 6.51
C ASN A 638 -14.12 28.81 7.60
N LEU A 639 -13.73 28.46 8.82
CA LEU A 639 -13.75 29.35 9.99
C LEU A 639 -12.38 29.35 10.67
N VAL A 640 -11.82 30.53 10.93
CA VAL A 640 -10.61 30.70 11.76
C VAL A 640 -11.02 31.40 13.04
N VAL A 641 -10.55 30.91 14.19
CA VAL A 641 -10.87 31.47 15.51
C VAL A 641 -9.62 31.96 16.23
N SER A 642 -9.82 32.85 17.20
CA SER A 642 -8.78 33.44 18.06
C SER A 642 -9.28 33.60 19.50
N GLY A 643 -8.36 33.85 20.44
CA GLY A 643 -8.62 34.03 21.87
C GLY A 643 -8.33 32.79 22.73
N GLY A 644 -7.74 31.75 22.13
CA GLY A 644 -7.57 30.43 22.75
C GLY A 644 -6.13 30.05 23.11
N LYS A 645 -5.97 28.88 23.73
CA LYS A 645 -4.67 28.18 23.73
C LYS A 645 -4.53 27.39 22.43
N PRO A 646 -3.32 27.15 21.91
CA PRO A 646 -3.12 26.25 20.79
C PRO A 646 -3.82 24.91 21.02
N TYR A 647 -4.60 24.47 20.02
CA TYR A 647 -5.39 23.23 20.00
C TYR A 647 -6.55 23.16 20.99
N ALA A 648 -6.98 24.28 21.58
CA ALA A 648 -8.14 24.30 22.46
C ALA A 648 -9.42 23.79 21.75
N GLU A 649 -9.50 23.96 20.43
CA GLU A 649 -10.62 23.52 19.61
C GLU A 649 -10.86 22.00 19.65
N ASP A 650 -9.84 21.20 19.95
CA ASP A 650 -9.96 19.73 20.01
C ASP A 650 -10.94 19.26 21.10
N GLY A 651 -11.06 20.03 22.18
CA GLY A 651 -11.89 19.69 23.34
C GLY A 651 -13.35 20.15 23.21
N TRP A 652 -13.71 20.85 22.13
CA TRP A 652 -15.05 21.42 21.98
C TRP A 652 -16.05 20.36 21.53
N SER A 653 -17.15 20.22 22.26
CA SER A 653 -18.28 19.37 21.89
C SER A 653 -19.35 20.16 21.12
N ARG A 654 -19.65 21.36 21.59
CA ARG A 654 -20.59 22.31 20.99
C ARG A 654 -19.98 23.70 21.02
N LEU A 655 -20.39 24.55 20.09
CA LEU A 655 -20.06 25.96 20.11
C LEU A 655 -21.20 26.79 19.56
N LYS A 656 -21.35 28.01 20.08
CA LYS A 656 -22.27 29.02 19.59
C LYS A 656 -21.47 30.18 19.01
N ILE A 657 -21.72 30.53 17.76
CA ILE A 657 -21.10 31.69 17.09
C ILE A 657 -22.22 32.69 16.81
N GLY A 658 -22.20 33.84 17.47
CA GLY A 658 -23.33 34.77 17.43
C GLY A 658 -24.61 34.11 17.95
N GLN A 659 -25.59 33.87 17.07
CA GLN A 659 -26.84 33.18 17.41
C GLN A 659 -26.93 31.73 16.88
N THR A 660 -25.93 31.25 16.14
CA THR A 660 -25.97 29.94 15.49
C THR A 660 -25.23 28.89 16.32
N ASN A 661 -25.87 27.74 16.51
CA ASN A 661 -25.29 26.61 17.24
C ASN A 661 -24.63 25.59 16.29
N PHE A 662 -23.46 25.10 16.71
CA PHE A 662 -22.69 24.09 16.01
C PHE A 662 -22.31 22.94 16.95
N THR A 663 -22.26 21.73 16.39
CA THR A 663 -21.73 20.53 17.04
C THR A 663 -20.40 20.15 16.39
N SER A 664 -19.43 19.80 17.22
CA SER A 664 -18.15 19.25 16.77
C SER A 664 -18.30 17.76 16.42
N LEU A 665 -17.81 17.39 15.23
CA LEU A 665 -17.72 16.00 14.75
C LEU A 665 -16.32 15.40 14.99
N GLY A 666 -15.48 16.11 15.76
CA GLY A 666 -14.11 15.74 16.09
C GLY A 666 -13.07 16.21 15.07
N GLY A 667 -11.83 15.75 15.26
CA GLY A 667 -10.66 16.20 14.50
C GLY A 667 -10.71 15.87 13.01
N CYS A 668 -10.23 16.81 12.19
CA CYS A 668 -10.04 16.65 10.74
C CYS A 668 -8.68 15.98 10.44
N ASN A 669 -8.72 14.83 9.76
CA ASN A 669 -7.50 14.12 9.36
C ASN A 669 -6.86 14.80 8.15
N ARG A 670 -5.57 15.10 8.23
CA ARG A 670 -4.83 15.80 7.19
C ARG A 670 -4.02 14.85 6.31
N CYS A 671 -3.97 15.18 5.04
CA CYS A 671 -3.22 14.45 4.02
C CYS A 671 -2.16 15.35 3.39
N GLN A 672 -1.35 14.78 2.49
CA GLN A 672 -0.24 15.48 1.78
C GLN A 672 -0.66 16.75 1.03
N MET A 673 -1.97 17.00 0.84
CA MET A 673 -2.46 18.21 0.20
C MET A 673 -1.92 19.48 0.88
N ILE A 674 -1.80 19.49 2.21
CA ILE A 674 -1.32 20.66 2.97
C ILE A 674 0.17 20.98 2.74
N ASN A 675 0.92 20.07 2.12
CA ASN A 675 2.34 20.25 1.86
C ASN A 675 2.66 21.01 0.55
N MET A 676 1.63 21.41 -0.19
CA MET A 676 1.78 22.21 -1.40
C MET A 676 1.76 23.69 -1.02
N ALA A 677 2.74 24.44 -1.52
CA ALA A 677 2.77 25.89 -1.47
C ALA A 677 2.64 26.46 -2.88
N PHE A 678 1.95 27.59 -3.00
CA PHE A 678 1.72 28.29 -4.27
C PHE A 678 2.42 29.63 -4.19
N THR A 679 3.57 29.76 -4.86
CA THR A 679 4.42 30.97 -4.79
C THR A 679 4.89 31.33 -6.19
N ALA A 680 4.74 32.61 -6.57
CA ALA A 680 5.16 33.14 -7.87
C ALA A 680 4.70 32.30 -9.09
N GLY A 681 3.46 31.78 -9.06
CA GLY A 681 2.90 30.96 -10.15
C GLY A 681 3.46 29.53 -10.24
N THR A 682 4.27 29.09 -9.26
CA THR A 682 4.84 27.74 -9.22
C THR A 682 4.38 26.96 -7.99
N VAL A 683 4.25 25.64 -8.16
CA VAL A 683 3.83 24.72 -7.10
C VAL A 683 5.06 24.15 -6.42
N GLN A 684 5.32 24.56 -5.20
CA GLN A 684 6.38 23.98 -4.38
C GLN A 684 5.81 22.82 -3.58
N ARG A 685 6.42 21.64 -3.72
CA ARG A 685 6.05 20.44 -2.96
C ARG A 685 7.10 20.19 -1.89
N SER A 686 6.66 19.96 -0.66
CA SER A 686 7.54 19.54 0.42
C SER A 686 6.92 18.39 1.23
N ASN A 687 7.60 17.94 2.29
CA ASN A 687 7.02 17.01 3.27
C ASN A 687 6.40 17.76 4.47
N GLU A 688 6.58 19.08 4.55
CA GLU A 688 6.07 19.94 5.61
C GLU A 688 4.82 20.72 5.12
N PRO A 689 3.87 21.03 6.01
CA PRO A 689 3.91 20.86 7.46
C PRO A 689 3.42 19.50 7.98
N LEU A 690 2.99 18.58 7.10
CA LEU A 690 2.41 17.31 7.54
C LEU A 690 3.40 16.45 8.32
N ALA A 691 4.69 16.46 7.98
CA ALA A 691 5.72 15.74 8.72
C ALA A 691 5.90 16.28 10.15
N THR A 692 5.86 17.60 10.34
CA THR A 692 5.86 18.21 11.68
C THR A 692 4.60 17.86 12.45
N LEU A 693 3.41 17.98 11.85
CA LEU A 693 2.17 17.56 12.49
C LEU A 693 2.20 16.07 12.87
N ALA A 694 2.76 15.20 12.03
CA ALA A 694 2.88 13.77 12.34
C ALA A 694 3.69 13.48 13.60
N SER A 695 4.59 14.38 14.02
CA SER A 695 5.44 14.17 15.19
C SER A 695 4.73 14.37 16.53
N TYR A 696 3.64 15.15 16.58
CA TYR A 696 2.96 15.48 17.85
C TYR A 696 1.42 15.45 17.78
N ARG A 697 0.82 15.37 16.58
CA ARG A 697 -0.63 15.34 16.33
C ARG A 697 -1.12 14.02 15.73
N ARG A 698 -0.27 12.99 15.76
CA ARG A 698 -0.59 11.66 15.24
C ARG A 698 -1.28 10.82 16.31
N LEU A 699 -2.49 10.35 16.01
CA LEU A 699 -3.26 9.44 16.85
C LEU A 699 -3.79 8.28 16.01
N LYS A 700 -3.41 7.04 16.36
CA LYS A 700 -3.82 5.80 15.67
C LYS A 700 -3.69 5.88 14.13
N GLY A 701 -2.54 6.32 13.63
CA GLY A 701 -2.26 6.41 12.18
C GLY A 701 -2.90 7.58 11.43
N LYS A 702 -3.68 8.43 12.09
CA LYS A 702 -4.26 9.66 11.53
C LYS A 702 -3.56 10.89 12.10
N ILE A 703 -3.41 11.94 11.31
CA ILE A 703 -2.76 13.20 11.70
C ILE A 703 -3.84 14.27 11.76
N TYR A 704 -4.14 14.78 12.95
CA TYR A 704 -5.28 15.66 13.15
C TYR A 704 -4.88 17.14 13.28
N PHE A 705 -5.60 18.01 12.57
CA PHE A 705 -5.47 19.46 12.71
C PHE A 705 -6.81 20.14 12.41
N GLY A 706 -7.33 20.91 13.37
CA GLY A 706 -8.66 21.50 13.29
C GLY A 706 -9.80 20.52 13.57
N VAL A 707 -11.00 21.08 13.75
CA VAL A 707 -12.23 20.33 14.04
C VAL A 707 -13.27 20.52 12.94
N LEU A 708 -14.01 19.44 12.68
CA LEU A 708 -15.12 19.43 11.74
C LEU A 708 -16.40 19.83 12.47
N LEU A 709 -17.19 20.74 11.90
CA LEU A 709 -18.43 21.19 12.51
C LEU A 709 -19.66 20.90 11.65
N LYS A 710 -20.78 20.70 12.33
CA LYS A 710 -22.14 20.63 11.78
C LYS A 710 -23.02 21.68 12.45
N MET A 711 -23.84 22.37 11.68
CA MET A 711 -24.84 23.30 12.20
C MET A 711 -26.05 22.53 12.77
N CYS A 712 -26.53 22.93 13.95
CA CYS A 712 -27.58 22.20 14.68
C CYS A 712 -29.01 22.54 14.25
N ASP A 713 -29.26 23.78 13.83
CA ASP A 713 -30.61 24.32 13.68
C ASP A 713 -31.12 24.24 12.22
N SER A 714 -32.41 23.95 12.04
CA SER A 714 -33.09 24.22 10.77
C SER A 714 -33.16 25.73 10.58
N ILE A 715 -32.56 26.24 9.49
CA ILE A 715 -32.44 27.67 9.25
C ILE A 715 -33.82 28.32 9.25
N LYS A 716 -34.11 29.08 10.32
CA LYS A 716 -35.10 30.16 10.27
C LYS A 716 -34.43 31.29 9.48
N GLN A 717 -35.14 31.87 8.51
CA GLN A 717 -34.62 32.73 7.43
C GLN A 717 -33.44 33.66 7.80
N GLU A 718 -32.50 33.76 6.85
CA GLU A 718 -31.32 34.66 6.81
C GLU A 718 -30.40 34.65 8.04
N ALA A 719 -29.87 33.48 8.41
CA ALA A 719 -28.77 33.41 9.37
C ALA A 719 -27.44 33.80 8.70
N TRP A 720 -26.73 34.80 9.26
CA TRP A 720 -25.41 35.25 8.78
C TRP A 720 -24.34 35.06 9.86
N LEU A 721 -23.14 34.67 9.42
CA LEU A 721 -21.95 34.72 10.26
C LEU A 721 -21.20 36.02 9.99
N HIS A 722 -20.60 36.59 11.03
CA HIS A 722 -19.80 37.81 10.94
C HIS A 722 -18.45 37.60 11.63
N ALA A 723 -17.36 37.97 10.96
CA ALA A 723 -16.07 38.09 11.59
C ALA A 723 -16.15 39.08 12.77
N GLY A 724 -15.44 38.77 13.86
CA GLY A 724 -15.50 39.46 15.13
C GLY A 724 -16.57 38.94 16.10
N GLN A 725 -17.47 38.03 15.69
CA GLN A 725 -18.46 37.46 16.59
C GLN A 725 -17.82 36.67 17.74
N GLU A 726 -18.37 36.85 18.93
CA GLU A 726 -18.02 36.06 20.10
C GLU A 726 -18.44 34.60 19.90
N ILE A 727 -17.57 33.70 20.36
CA ILE A 727 -17.75 32.25 20.33
C ILE A 727 -17.83 31.74 21.76
N VAL A 728 -18.95 31.11 22.07
CA VAL A 728 -19.13 30.36 23.33
C VAL A 728 -18.89 28.89 23.03
N ALA A 729 -17.76 28.36 23.48
CA ALA A 729 -17.40 26.95 23.30
C ALA A 729 -17.69 26.14 24.58
N TYR A 730 -18.31 24.99 24.40
CA TYR A 730 -18.60 24.03 25.47
C TYR A 730 -17.62 22.86 25.37
N ALA A 731 -16.84 22.63 26.42
CA ALA A 731 -15.93 21.49 26.51
C ALA A 731 -16.67 20.19 26.88
N VAL A 732 -16.05 19.05 26.56
CA VAL A 732 -16.47 17.72 27.05
C VAL A 732 -16.09 17.53 28.51
#